data_AF-A0AAW2X2U5-F1
#
_entry.id   AF-A0AAW2X2U5-F1
#
_cell.length_a   1.000
_cell.length_b   1.000
_cell.length_c   1.000
_cell.angle_alpha   90.00
_cell.angle_beta   90.00
_cell.angle_gamma   90.00
#
_symmetry.space_group_name_H-M   'P 1'
#
loop_
_entity.id
_entity.type
_entity.pdbx_description
1 polymer ?
#
loop_
_entity_poly.entity_id
_entity_poly.type
_entity_poly.pdbx_seq_one_letter_code
_entity_poly.pdbx_strand_id
1 'polypeptide(L)'
;MFKPARWWSEKNKVKAVFKLQFHASQVTPIGGDGLMISVVPADTGRPTVKSDKAAVRNGSCLWENPVYETVKLNQDPKSGKIHERIYYFVVGTGLSKAGVIGEASIDLSNYVEANKVSLVSLPLKNSKTEAILHVSIQRIQESMDQRVEESENAKLYTEDHGLRSQLGNHDADGTITSNSVEDAPVNNTVSSAELNVNGRASSGSDVTMSSSEGSSGIETPWELQIKDDDIHREAKCDVATPMLEEHRRSWEWLANSALEASTDDSSSTPREAFLMQQSEDAPDIVIEKLKSDLAALSRQAELSELELQTLRKQIVKESKRGQDLGREIVCLKEERDALKGECERLKAFQRRTDGVETRAIVEELRQELNHAKEMNANLRIQLQKTQESNSELILAVQELDEMLEQKNQEMSNSSSGSLAKDVVEKSRESSATFQLDDDDDDEEQKALEELVKDHSDSKEAYLLEQQIIDLHSEIEIYKREKDELEMQMEQLALDYEITKQENHEMLYKLEQIQIQEQLKMQYECASSDAATHELETQMENLENELNQRSKEYVDSLGAISELEARAKSLEDELEKQARGFEADLEALTRSKVEQEQRAIRAEESLKKMRWKNANMAERLQDEFRKLSVQMQSTFEANEKLATKAMAEANELRLQKSHLEEMLRNF
;
A
#
# COMPACT_ATOMS: atom_id res chain seq x y z
N MET A 1 7.98 -9.40 -62.90
CA MET A 1 6.98 -9.12 -61.84
C MET A 1 7.31 -9.99 -60.63
N PHE A 2 8.05 -9.46 -59.67
CA PHE A 2 8.32 -10.14 -58.40
C PHE A 2 7.41 -9.52 -57.33
N LYS A 3 6.51 -10.32 -56.77
CA LYS A 3 5.74 -9.92 -55.59
C LYS A 3 6.71 -9.92 -54.39
N PRO A 4 6.88 -8.82 -53.65
CA PRO A 4 7.69 -8.87 -52.44
C PRO A 4 6.87 -9.56 -51.35
N ALA A 5 7.29 -10.76 -50.98
CA ALA A 5 6.82 -11.44 -49.78
C ALA A 5 7.16 -10.56 -48.57
N ARG A 6 6.13 -10.02 -47.93
CA ARG A 6 6.23 -9.15 -46.75
C ARG A 6 6.50 -10.04 -45.52
N TRP A 7 7.73 -10.51 -45.37
CA TRP A 7 8.23 -11.27 -44.20
C TRP A 7 8.67 -10.35 -43.04
N TRP A 8 7.97 -9.22 -42.86
CA TRP A 8 8.33 -8.25 -41.82
C TRP A 8 7.84 -8.71 -40.43
N SER A 9 8.81 -9.15 -39.61
CA SER A 9 8.91 -8.96 -38.15
C SER A 9 7.90 -9.66 -37.22
N GLU A 10 8.04 -10.97 -37.02
CA GLU A 10 7.60 -11.65 -35.77
C GLU A 10 8.52 -11.28 -34.58
N LYS A 11 9.81 -11.06 -34.84
CA LYS A 11 10.87 -10.88 -33.82
C LYS A 11 10.76 -9.60 -32.98
N ASN A 12 9.86 -8.69 -33.34
CA ASN A 12 9.72 -7.37 -32.73
C ASN A 12 8.37 -7.19 -32.02
N LYS A 13 7.59 -8.26 -31.86
CA LYS A 13 6.27 -8.22 -31.23
C LYS A 13 6.35 -8.79 -29.82
N VAL A 14 6.19 -7.92 -28.82
CA VAL A 14 6.07 -8.33 -27.42
C VAL A 14 4.58 -8.54 -27.11
N LYS A 15 4.23 -9.71 -26.58
CA LYS A 15 2.90 -9.96 -26.02
C LYS A 15 2.99 -9.78 -24.51
N ALA A 16 2.10 -8.97 -23.93
CA ALA A 16 1.99 -8.78 -22.49
C ALA A 16 0.53 -8.95 -22.08
N VAL A 17 0.29 -9.70 -21.00
CA VAL A 17 -1.03 -9.87 -20.41
C VAL A 17 -1.14 -8.93 -19.21
N PHE A 18 -2.18 -8.11 -19.19
CA PHE A 18 -2.46 -7.17 -18.10
C PHE A 18 -3.72 -7.59 -17.35
N LYS A 19 -3.62 -7.66 -16.03
CA LYS A 19 -4.75 -7.72 -15.11
C LYS A 19 -5.18 -6.29 -14.80
N LEU A 20 -6.43 -5.97 -15.14
CA LEU A 20 -7.04 -4.65 -14.97
C LEU A 20 -8.21 -4.77 -13.99
N GLN A 21 -8.15 -4.05 -12.87
CA GLN A 21 -9.30 -3.98 -11.94
C GLN A 21 -9.78 -2.53 -11.82
N PHE A 22 -11.09 -2.37 -11.84
CA PHE A 22 -11.75 -1.07 -12.02
C PHE A 22 -12.59 -0.68 -10.80
N HIS A 23 -12.51 0.60 -10.45
CA HIS A 23 -13.35 1.25 -9.45
C HIS A 23 -13.72 2.64 -9.96
N ALA A 24 -14.99 3.02 -9.95
CA ALA A 24 -15.42 4.35 -10.32
C ALA A 24 -16.01 5.10 -9.11
N SER A 25 -15.61 6.36 -8.95
CA SER A 25 -16.11 7.26 -7.91
C SER A 25 -16.89 8.43 -8.54
N GLN A 26 -17.74 9.09 -7.75
CA GLN A 26 -18.58 10.22 -8.17
C GLN A 26 -19.56 9.88 -9.31
N VAL A 27 -20.07 8.65 -9.31
CA VAL A 27 -21.02 8.14 -10.31
C VAL A 27 -22.45 8.41 -9.86
N THR A 28 -23.20 9.23 -10.60
CA THR A 28 -24.63 9.41 -10.31
C THR A 28 -25.41 8.14 -10.67
N PRO A 29 -26.31 7.64 -9.82
CA PRO A 29 -27.11 6.45 -10.13
C PRO A 29 -28.01 6.70 -11.33
N ILE A 30 -27.72 6.03 -12.44
CA ILE A 30 -28.51 6.08 -13.67
C ILE A 30 -29.41 4.86 -13.71
N GLY A 31 -30.66 5.05 -13.28
CA GLY A 31 -31.80 4.17 -13.58
C GLY A 31 -31.58 2.66 -13.40
N GLY A 32 -31.43 2.19 -12.16
CA GLY A 32 -31.63 0.78 -11.73
C GLY A 32 -30.71 -0.30 -12.33
N ASP A 33 -30.06 -0.04 -13.47
CA ASP A 33 -29.21 -0.98 -14.20
C ASP A 33 -27.74 -0.81 -13.79
N GLY A 34 -27.05 -1.94 -13.61
CA GLY A 34 -25.61 -1.95 -13.32
C GLY A 34 -24.75 -1.49 -14.49
N LEU A 35 -23.57 -0.96 -14.18
CA LEU A 35 -22.58 -0.46 -15.13
C LEU A 35 -21.60 -1.56 -15.55
N MET A 36 -21.16 -1.50 -16.81
CA MET A 36 -20.13 -2.36 -17.37
C MET A 36 -19.05 -1.52 -18.05
N ILE A 37 -17.85 -2.07 -18.13
CA ILE A 37 -16.69 -1.47 -18.77
C ILE A 37 -16.35 -2.29 -20.00
N SER A 38 -16.21 -1.62 -21.14
CA SER A 38 -15.69 -2.22 -22.36
C SER A 38 -14.26 -1.74 -22.57
N VAL A 39 -13.31 -2.66 -22.66
CA VAL A 39 -11.91 -2.40 -22.98
C VAL A 39 -11.78 -2.43 -24.51
N VAL A 40 -11.37 -1.30 -25.10
CA VAL A 40 -11.36 -1.09 -26.55
C VAL A 40 -9.97 -0.64 -26.99
N PRO A 41 -9.21 -1.47 -27.73
CA PRO A 41 -7.96 -1.04 -28.36
C PRO A 41 -8.23 0.06 -29.40
N ALA A 42 -7.42 1.13 -29.39
CA ALA A 42 -7.59 2.26 -30.31
C ALA A 42 -7.47 1.87 -31.79
N ASP A 43 -6.70 0.83 -32.11
CA ASP A 43 -6.46 0.37 -33.49
C ASP A 43 -7.61 -0.47 -34.06
N THR A 44 -8.29 -1.25 -33.22
CA THR A 44 -9.42 -2.09 -33.64
C THR A 44 -10.77 -1.38 -33.52
N GLY A 45 -10.88 -0.42 -32.59
CA GLY A 45 -12.12 0.31 -32.31
C GLY A 45 -13.29 -0.58 -31.85
N ARG A 46 -13.02 -1.86 -31.54
CA ARG A 46 -14.03 -2.83 -31.08
C ARG A 46 -13.65 -3.31 -29.68
N PRO A 47 -14.61 -3.48 -28.76
CA PRO A 47 -14.33 -4.05 -27.45
C PRO A 47 -13.69 -5.43 -27.56
N THR A 48 -12.52 -5.61 -26.97
CA THR A 48 -11.84 -6.91 -26.86
C THR A 48 -12.36 -7.68 -25.65
N VAL A 49 -12.55 -7.00 -24.53
CA VAL A 49 -13.11 -7.58 -23.30
C VAL A 49 -14.14 -6.64 -22.70
N LYS A 50 -15.15 -7.22 -22.05
CA LYS A 50 -16.18 -6.50 -21.29
C LYS A 50 -16.21 -7.03 -19.86
N SER A 51 -16.33 -6.14 -18.89
CA SER A 51 -16.55 -6.52 -17.50
C SER A 51 -18.02 -6.90 -17.27
N ASP A 52 -18.25 -7.58 -16.14
CA ASP A 52 -19.58 -7.85 -15.63
C ASP A 52 -20.31 -6.56 -15.22
N LYS A 53 -21.63 -6.65 -15.06
CA LYS A 53 -22.43 -5.53 -14.56
C LYS A 53 -22.20 -5.35 -13.06
N ALA A 54 -21.81 -4.14 -12.66
CA ALA A 54 -21.63 -3.73 -11.27
C ALA A 54 -22.70 -2.71 -10.85
N ALA A 55 -23.26 -2.85 -9.66
CA ALA A 55 -24.26 -1.92 -9.14
C ALA A 55 -23.61 -0.65 -8.57
N VAL A 56 -24.23 0.51 -8.80
CA VAL A 56 -23.78 1.77 -8.21
C VAL A 56 -24.32 1.88 -6.77
N ARG A 57 -23.42 2.01 -5.79
CA ARG A 57 -23.75 2.18 -4.36
C ARG A 57 -23.09 3.45 -3.83
N ASN A 58 -23.88 4.35 -3.24
CA ASN A 58 -23.40 5.60 -2.62
C ASN A 58 -22.46 6.44 -3.52
N GLY A 59 -22.74 6.53 -4.82
CA GLY A 59 -21.90 7.29 -5.75
C GLY A 59 -20.61 6.57 -6.19
N SER A 60 -20.44 5.31 -5.83
CA SER A 60 -19.29 4.47 -6.21
C SER A 60 -19.74 3.20 -6.94
N CYS A 61 -18.91 2.69 -7.84
CA CYS A 61 -19.13 1.46 -8.59
C CYS A 61 -17.85 0.63 -8.59
N LEU A 62 -17.89 -0.57 -8.02
CA LEU A 62 -16.75 -1.48 -7.92
C LEU A 62 -17.01 -2.71 -8.79
N TRP A 63 -16.08 -3.03 -9.68
CA TRP A 63 -16.10 -4.28 -10.42
C TRP A 63 -15.28 -5.33 -9.66
N GLU A 64 -15.95 -6.34 -9.12
CA GLU A 64 -15.35 -7.39 -8.30
C GLU A 64 -14.35 -8.24 -9.10
N ASN A 65 -14.70 -8.55 -10.36
CA ASN A 65 -13.87 -9.39 -11.23
C ASN A 65 -12.88 -8.55 -12.05
N PRO A 66 -11.56 -8.84 -11.98
CA PRO A 66 -10.58 -8.20 -12.83
C PRO A 66 -10.71 -8.68 -14.29
N VAL A 67 -10.41 -7.79 -15.22
CA VAL A 67 -10.36 -8.06 -16.66
C VAL A 67 -8.93 -8.36 -17.06
N TYR A 68 -8.73 -9.43 -17.83
CA TYR A 68 -7.43 -9.81 -18.38
C TYR A 68 -7.37 -9.42 -19.86
N GLU A 69 -6.44 -8.53 -20.24
CA GLU A 69 -6.27 -8.08 -21.62
C GLU A 69 -4.88 -8.48 -22.14
N THR A 70 -4.85 -9.13 -23.31
CA THR A 70 -3.58 -9.47 -23.99
C THR A 70 -3.21 -8.40 -25.00
N VAL A 71 -2.18 -7.64 -24.69
CA VAL A 71 -1.71 -6.52 -25.51
C VAL A 71 -0.54 -6.96 -26.39
N LYS A 72 -0.69 -6.75 -27.70
CA LYS A 72 0.39 -6.94 -28.68
C LYS A 72 1.08 -5.61 -28.92
N LEU A 73 2.37 -5.54 -28.60
CA LEU A 73 3.20 -4.35 -28.64
C LEU A 73 4.28 -4.53 -29.69
N ASN A 74 4.56 -3.48 -30.47
CA ASN A 74 5.62 -3.52 -31.47
C ASN A 74 6.83 -2.75 -30.91
N GLN A 75 7.99 -3.39 -30.85
CA GLN A 75 9.25 -2.79 -30.44
C GLN A 75 10.05 -2.39 -31.69
N ASP A 76 10.61 -1.18 -31.73
CA ASP A 76 11.50 -0.78 -32.81
C ASP A 76 12.84 -1.53 -32.70
N PRO A 77 13.26 -2.28 -33.73
CA PRO A 77 14.50 -3.06 -33.68
C PRO A 77 15.77 -2.22 -33.55
N LYS A 78 15.74 -0.92 -33.87
CA LYS A 78 16.92 -0.04 -33.79
C LYS A 78 17.03 0.69 -32.46
N SER A 79 15.90 1.14 -31.89
CA SER A 79 15.88 1.94 -30.66
C SER A 79 15.47 1.17 -29.42
N GLY A 80 14.93 -0.04 -29.57
CA GLY A 80 14.37 -0.82 -28.45
C GLY A 80 13.10 -0.21 -27.85
N LYS A 81 12.60 0.93 -28.37
CA LYS A 81 11.41 1.60 -27.84
C LYS A 81 10.15 0.87 -28.26
N ILE A 82 9.22 0.72 -27.32
CA ILE A 82 7.90 0.16 -27.57
C ILE A 82 7.01 1.26 -28.15
N HIS A 83 6.27 0.94 -29.21
CA HIS A 83 5.30 1.88 -29.79
C HIS A 83 4.10 2.06 -28.86
N GLU A 84 3.57 3.29 -28.83
CA GLU A 84 2.38 3.65 -28.09
C GLU A 84 1.20 2.72 -28.43
N ARG A 85 0.48 2.30 -27.40
CA ARG A 85 -0.64 1.36 -27.51
C ARG A 85 -1.80 1.80 -26.62
N ILE A 86 -2.58 2.74 -27.15
CA ILE A 86 -3.74 3.35 -26.49
C ILE A 86 -4.93 2.37 -26.42
N TYR A 87 -5.54 2.30 -25.25
CA TYR A 87 -6.81 1.63 -24.97
C TYR A 87 -7.82 2.62 -24.41
N TYR A 88 -9.08 2.43 -24.78
CA TYR A 88 -10.23 3.15 -24.25
C TYR A 88 -11.04 2.25 -23.32
N PHE A 89 -11.37 2.77 -22.14
CA PHE A 89 -12.30 2.17 -21.20
C PHE A 89 -13.63 2.89 -21.30
N VAL A 90 -14.62 2.24 -21.89
CA VAL A 90 -15.95 2.82 -22.10
C VAL A 90 -16.89 2.28 -21.02
N VAL A 91 -17.38 3.16 -20.16
CA VAL A 91 -18.31 2.83 -19.07
C VAL A 91 -19.75 3.06 -19.55
N GLY A 92 -20.63 2.09 -19.36
CA GLY A 92 -22.04 2.24 -19.72
C GLY A 92 -22.96 1.16 -19.14
N THR A 93 -24.27 1.28 -19.33
CA THR A 93 -25.29 0.35 -18.79
C THR A 93 -25.48 -0.93 -19.62
N GLY A 94 -24.77 -1.04 -20.76
CA GLY A 94 -24.83 -2.19 -21.67
C GLY A 94 -26.01 -2.20 -22.64
N LEU A 95 -26.92 -1.22 -22.57
CA LEU A 95 -28.08 -1.08 -23.45
C LEU A 95 -27.82 -0.06 -24.56
N SER A 96 -27.55 -0.54 -25.79
CA SER A 96 -27.36 0.26 -27.01
C SER A 96 -26.34 1.42 -26.91
N LYS A 97 -26.01 2.06 -28.04
CA LYS A 97 -25.03 3.18 -28.09
C LYS A 97 -25.44 4.41 -27.25
N ALA A 98 -26.68 4.47 -26.76
CA ALA A 98 -27.22 5.56 -25.95
C ALA A 98 -26.96 5.40 -24.44
N GLY A 99 -26.45 4.25 -23.98
CA GLY A 99 -26.18 3.97 -22.56
C GLY A 99 -24.73 4.20 -22.13
N VAL A 100 -23.92 4.91 -22.92
CA VAL A 100 -22.52 5.23 -22.57
C VAL A 100 -22.51 6.42 -21.61
N ILE A 101 -21.87 6.23 -20.46
CA ILE A 101 -21.75 7.22 -19.40
C ILE A 101 -20.48 8.04 -19.58
N GLY A 102 -19.39 7.43 -20.03
CA GLY A 102 -18.15 8.14 -20.33
C GLY A 102 -17.04 7.20 -20.78
N GLU A 103 -15.96 7.79 -21.27
CA GLU A 103 -14.78 7.06 -21.76
C GLU A 103 -13.49 7.62 -21.16
N ALA A 104 -12.56 6.74 -20.82
CA ALA A 104 -11.20 7.09 -20.42
C ALA A 104 -10.19 6.44 -21.35
N SER A 105 -9.05 7.07 -21.60
CA SER A 105 -7.98 6.52 -22.45
C SER A 105 -6.70 6.32 -21.65
N ILE A 106 -5.99 5.23 -21.91
CA ILE A 106 -4.67 4.95 -21.31
C ILE A 106 -3.73 4.33 -22.34
N ASP A 107 -2.44 4.62 -22.24
CA ASP A 107 -1.42 3.90 -23.00
C ASP A 107 -0.85 2.74 -22.18
N LEU A 108 -1.17 1.51 -22.59
CA LEU A 108 -0.67 0.30 -21.91
C LEU A 108 0.80 0.02 -22.21
N SER A 109 1.41 0.70 -23.19
CA SER A 109 2.83 0.54 -23.52
C SER A 109 3.75 0.99 -22.38
N ASN A 110 3.33 2.00 -21.61
CA ASN A 110 4.07 2.52 -20.45
C ASN A 110 4.16 1.55 -19.27
N TYR A 111 3.28 0.54 -19.22
CA TYR A 111 3.20 -0.42 -18.09
C TYR A 111 3.85 -1.76 -18.41
N VAL A 112 4.49 -1.89 -19.58
CA VAL A 112 5.10 -3.15 -20.01
C VAL A 112 6.28 -3.53 -19.13
N GLU A 113 7.09 -2.56 -18.71
CA GLU A 113 8.26 -2.81 -17.84
C GLU A 113 7.92 -2.71 -16.34
N ALA A 114 6.68 -2.39 -16.00
CA ALA A 114 6.24 -2.22 -14.61
C ALA A 114 5.98 -3.59 -13.95
N ASN A 115 6.85 -3.97 -13.01
CA ASN A 115 6.71 -5.20 -12.22
C ASN A 115 5.83 -5.04 -10.97
N LYS A 116 5.37 -3.82 -10.68
CA LYS A 116 4.47 -3.49 -9.56
C LYS A 116 3.11 -3.06 -10.08
N VAL A 117 2.06 -3.30 -9.29
CA VAL A 117 0.71 -2.82 -9.59
C VAL A 117 0.72 -1.29 -9.67
N SER A 118 0.27 -0.75 -10.79
CA SER A 118 0.14 0.69 -11.00
C SER A 118 -1.32 1.10 -10.85
N LEU A 119 -1.60 2.11 -10.02
CA LEU A 119 -2.94 2.67 -9.83
C LEU A 119 -3.05 3.99 -10.59
N VAL A 120 -4.06 4.11 -11.45
CA VAL A 120 -4.28 5.29 -12.29
C VAL A 120 -5.71 5.79 -12.10
N SER A 121 -5.87 7.09 -11.87
CA SER A 121 -7.18 7.75 -11.79
C SER A 121 -7.42 8.53 -13.08
N LEU A 122 -8.45 8.16 -13.83
CA LEU A 122 -8.76 8.71 -15.14
C LEU A 122 -10.14 9.39 -15.10
N PRO A 123 -10.25 10.71 -15.32
CA PRO A 123 -11.55 11.35 -15.44
C PRO A 123 -12.26 10.83 -16.69
N LEU A 124 -13.55 10.50 -16.56
CA LEU A 124 -14.35 10.06 -17.69
C LEU A 124 -14.66 11.25 -18.60
N LYS A 125 -14.27 11.16 -19.86
CA LYS A 125 -14.64 12.11 -20.91
C LYS A 125 -16.05 11.79 -21.41
N ASN A 126 -16.77 12.83 -21.83
CA ASN A 126 -18.15 12.75 -22.34
C ASN A 126 -19.21 12.31 -21.31
N SER A 127 -18.89 12.32 -20.02
CA SER A 127 -19.88 12.16 -18.94
C SER A 127 -20.56 13.48 -18.59
N LYS A 128 -21.83 13.40 -18.17
CA LYS A 128 -22.58 14.55 -17.61
C LYS A 128 -22.18 14.85 -16.16
N THR A 129 -21.27 14.06 -15.60
CA THR A 129 -20.85 14.03 -14.19
C THR A 129 -19.33 14.01 -14.13
N GLU A 130 -18.72 14.56 -13.08
CA GLU A 130 -17.27 14.49 -12.81
C GLU A 130 -16.84 13.10 -12.31
N ALA A 131 -17.31 12.04 -12.99
CA ALA A 131 -17.01 10.67 -12.59
C ALA A 131 -15.54 10.33 -12.90
N ILE A 132 -14.87 9.71 -11.93
CA ILE A 132 -13.45 9.32 -12.03
C ILE A 132 -13.35 7.80 -12.04
N LEU A 133 -12.68 7.24 -13.04
CA LEU A 133 -12.38 5.81 -13.15
C LEU A 133 -10.97 5.54 -12.63
N HIS A 134 -10.88 4.83 -11.51
CA HIS A 134 -9.66 4.29 -10.96
C HIS A 134 -9.40 2.90 -11.56
N VAL A 135 -8.20 2.69 -12.09
CA VAL A 135 -7.76 1.45 -12.74
C VAL A 135 -6.48 0.99 -12.06
N SER A 136 -6.47 -0.24 -11.55
CA SER A 136 -5.22 -0.91 -11.17
C SER A 136 -4.75 -1.81 -12.31
N ILE A 137 -3.47 -1.67 -12.64
CA ILE A 137 -2.83 -2.29 -13.81
C ILE A 137 -1.67 -3.13 -13.31
N GLN A 138 -1.74 -4.43 -13.55
CA GLN A 138 -0.68 -5.36 -13.18
C GLN A 138 -0.30 -6.21 -14.39
N ARG A 139 0.98 -6.18 -14.78
CA ARG A 139 1.49 -7.12 -15.77
C ARG A 139 1.60 -8.51 -15.15
N ILE A 140 1.05 -9.51 -15.83
CA ILE A 140 1.25 -10.92 -15.47
C ILE A 140 2.44 -11.42 -16.26
N GLN A 141 3.47 -11.86 -15.56
CA GLN A 141 4.66 -12.42 -16.18
C GLN A 141 4.45 -13.91 -16.41
N GLU A 142 4.12 -14.28 -17.64
CA GLU A 142 4.23 -15.68 -18.08
C GLU A 142 5.73 -16.03 -18.14
N SER A 143 6.13 -17.08 -17.41
CA SER A 143 7.47 -17.66 -17.51
C SER A 143 7.76 -17.94 -18.98
N MET A 144 8.68 -17.19 -19.57
CA MET A 144 9.09 -17.37 -20.95
C MET A 144 9.91 -18.65 -21.03
N ASP A 145 9.24 -19.77 -21.26
CA ASP A 145 9.87 -20.89 -21.91
C ASP A 145 8.92 -21.54 -22.92
N GLN A 146 9.51 -21.80 -24.09
CA GLN A 146 8.97 -22.46 -25.28
C GLN A 146 8.20 -21.62 -26.30
N ARG A 147 8.99 -21.19 -27.29
CA ARG A 147 8.65 -21.21 -28.72
C ARG A 147 7.93 -22.51 -29.09
N VAL A 148 6.75 -22.44 -29.71
CA VAL A 148 6.36 -23.14 -30.96
C VAL A 148 5.08 -22.45 -31.48
N GLU A 149 5.10 -22.07 -32.76
CA GLU A 149 3.90 -21.66 -33.48
C GLU A 149 3.08 -22.87 -33.95
N GLU A 150 1.78 -22.59 -34.13
CA GLU A 150 0.78 -23.30 -34.93
C GLU A 150 -0.01 -24.47 -34.31
N SER A 151 -1.26 -24.12 -34.00
CA SER A 151 -2.49 -24.74 -34.51
C SER A 151 -3.13 -25.89 -33.73
N GLU A 152 -4.35 -25.55 -33.27
CA GLU A 152 -5.56 -26.37 -33.14
C GLU A 152 -5.52 -27.68 -32.34
N ASN A 153 -6.35 -27.67 -31.29
CA ASN A 153 -7.07 -28.81 -30.69
C ASN A 153 -6.27 -29.81 -29.85
N ALA A 154 -6.32 -29.65 -28.51
CA ALA A 154 -6.50 -30.74 -27.55
C ALA A 154 -6.53 -30.15 -26.13
N LYS A 155 -7.65 -30.25 -25.41
CA LYS A 155 -7.86 -31.23 -24.32
C LYS A 155 -6.81 -31.14 -23.21
N LEU A 156 -7.24 -30.50 -22.12
CA LEU A 156 -6.62 -30.58 -20.79
C LEU A 156 -6.63 -32.05 -20.32
N TYR A 157 -5.45 -32.62 -20.14
CA TYR A 157 -5.21 -33.68 -19.17
C TYR A 157 -4.19 -33.15 -18.16
N THR A 158 -4.64 -33.09 -16.90
CA THR A 158 -3.78 -32.95 -15.74
C THR A 158 -3.02 -34.26 -15.58
N GLU A 159 -1.69 -34.21 -15.66
CA GLU A 159 -0.85 -35.35 -15.28
C GLU A 159 0.13 -34.87 -14.20
N ASP A 160 -0.18 -35.34 -12.99
CA ASP A 160 0.64 -35.34 -11.80
C ASP A 160 1.83 -36.29 -12.01
N HIS A 161 3.05 -35.76 -12.10
CA HIS A 161 4.26 -36.56 -11.92
C HIS A 161 5.43 -35.69 -11.43
N GLY A 162 5.76 -35.87 -10.14
CA GLY A 162 7.01 -35.43 -9.56
C GLY A 162 8.20 -36.29 -9.97
N LEU A 163 9.39 -35.68 -10.05
CA LEU A 163 10.72 -36.31 -9.98
C LEU A 163 11.65 -35.25 -9.37
N ARG A 164 12.27 -35.44 -8.20
CA ARG A 164 13.41 -36.33 -7.90
C ARG A 164 14.65 -36.04 -8.76
N SER A 165 15.61 -35.31 -8.19
CA SER A 165 17.05 -35.44 -8.43
C SER A 165 17.76 -35.12 -7.10
N GLN A 166 18.32 -36.06 -6.33
CA GLN A 166 19.55 -36.85 -6.54
C GLN A 166 20.77 -36.03 -6.97
N LEU A 167 21.51 -35.54 -5.96
CA LEU A 167 22.95 -35.25 -5.85
C LEU A 167 23.16 -35.12 -4.32
N GLY A 168 24.04 -35.77 -3.58
CA GLY A 168 25.20 -36.63 -3.85
C GLY A 168 26.21 -36.42 -2.72
N ASN A 169 26.19 -37.32 -1.71
CA ASN A 169 27.20 -37.72 -0.71
C ASN A 169 28.25 -36.73 -0.13
N HIS A 170 28.29 -36.61 1.21
CA HIS A 170 29.43 -37.11 2.05
C HIS A 170 29.10 -37.10 3.56
N ASP A 171 29.46 -38.20 4.25
CA ASP A 171 29.98 -38.38 5.64
C ASP A 171 29.25 -37.76 6.87
N ALA A 172 29.18 -38.37 8.05
CA ALA A 172 29.58 -39.67 8.58
C ALA A 172 28.90 -39.88 9.97
N ASP A 173 28.66 -41.16 10.29
CA ASP A 173 28.75 -41.81 11.61
C ASP A 173 27.76 -41.49 12.77
N GLY A 174 27.36 -42.56 13.48
CA GLY A 174 26.64 -42.51 14.77
C GLY A 174 25.26 -43.21 14.80
N THR A 175 25.13 -44.55 14.74
CA THR A 175 25.20 -45.49 15.88
C THR A 175 23.86 -45.71 16.63
N ILE A 176 23.23 -46.89 16.33
CA ILE A 176 22.42 -47.81 17.20
C ILE A 176 21.08 -47.22 17.76
N THR A 177 19.88 -47.77 17.56
CA THR A 177 19.35 -49.07 18.03
C THR A 177 17.99 -49.42 17.40
N SER A 178 17.76 -50.72 17.34
CA SER A 178 16.66 -51.50 16.78
C SER A 178 15.40 -51.65 17.66
N ASN A 179 14.25 -51.70 16.98
CA ASN A 179 13.11 -52.65 17.13
C ASN A 179 12.22 -52.70 18.39
N SER A 180 10.90 -52.60 18.15
CA SER A 180 9.79 -53.45 18.67
C SER A 180 8.48 -52.86 18.07
N VAL A 181 7.75 -53.40 17.10
CA VAL A 181 7.07 -54.70 16.85
C VAL A 181 5.99 -55.06 17.87
N GLU A 182 4.76 -55.13 17.34
CA GLU A 182 3.52 -55.84 17.76
C GLU A 182 2.77 -55.34 19.01
N ASP A 183 1.44 -55.17 19.06
CA ASP A 183 0.32 -55.90 18.41
C ASP A 183 -0.95 -55.02 18.30
N ALA A 184 -1.51 -54.90 17.08
CA ALA A 184 -2.80 -55.48 16.62
C ALA A 184 -4.12 -55.34 17.47
N PRO A 185 -5.33 -55.67 16.92
CA PRO A 185 -6.26 -54.70 16.32
C PRO A 185 -7.77 -54.94 16.65
N VAL A 186 -8.65 -54.33 15.83
CA VAL A 186 -10.01 -54.76 15.39
C VAL A 186 -11.23 -54.17 16.11
N ASN A 187 -11.97 -53.31 15.38
CA ASN A 187 -13.29 -53.72 14.88
C ASN A 187 -13.72 -52.97 13.60
N ASN A 188 -13.81 -53.77 12.53
CA ASN A 188 -14.54 -53.57 11.27
C ASN A 188 -16.01 -53.20 11.55
N THR A 189 -16.77 -52.56 10.67
CA THR A 189 -17.36 -53.07 9.41
C THR A 189 -18.30 -51.91 8.95
N VAL A 190 -18.52 -51.49 7.70
CA VAL A 190 -19.01 -52.14 6.47
C VAL A 190 -18.85 -51.13 5.32
N SER A 191 -18.41 -51.61 4.15
CA SER A 191 -18.43 -50.91 2.86
C SER A 191 -19.69 -51.23 2.04
N SER A 192 -19.85 -50.51 0.92
CA SER A 192 -20.83 -50.68 -0.19
C SER A 192 -22.05 -49.74 -0.08
N ALA A 193 -22.48 -48.99 -1.10
CA ALA A 193 -22.26 -49.11 -2.55
C ALA A 193 -22.42 -47.76 -3.26
N GLU A 194 -21.78 -47.67 -4.42
CA GLU A 194 -21.88 -46.64 -5.44
C GLU A 194 -23.31 -46.51 -6.01
N LEU A 195 -23.79 -45.28 -6.20
CA LEU A 195 -24.70 -44.94 -7.30
C LEU A 195 -24.39 -43.54 -7.81
N ASN A 196 -24.01 -43.54 -9.09
CA ASN A 196 -23.67 -42.42 -9.95
C ASN A 196 -24.94 -41.76 -10.49
N VAL A 197 -25.22 -40.48 -10.16
CA VAL A 197 -26.06 -39.57 -10.98
C VAL A 197 -25.57 -38.12 -10.79
N ASN A 198 -25.24 -37.50 -11.93
CA ASN A 198 -24.77 -36.12 -12.09
C ASN A 198 -25.79 -35.05 -11.65
N GLY A 199 -25.30 -33.94 -11.07
CA GLY A 199 -26.12 -32.76 -10.76
C GLY A 199 -25.38 -31.58 -10.11
N ARG A 200 -24.47 -30.93 -10.86
CA ARG A 200 -24.25 -29.46 -10.93
C ARG A 200 -24.51 -28.62 -9.66
N ALA A 201 -23.45 -28.21 -8.95
CA ALA A 201 -23.25 -26.87 -8.42
C ALA A 201 -21.82 -26.73 -7.85
N SER A 202 -21.10 -25.72 -8.33
CA SER A 202 -19.80 -25.26 -7.85
C SER A 202 -20.00 -23.82 -7.40
N SER A 203 -19.56 -23.46 -6.21
CA SER A 203 -19.33 -22.06 -5.83
C SER A 203 -18.37 -22.01 -4.65
N GLY A 204 -17.10 -21.78 -4.99
CA GLY A 204 -16.09 -21.24 -4.09
C GLY A 204 -16.07 -19.72 -4.25
N SER A 205 -15.76 -19.04 -3.16
CA SER A 205 -15.34 -17.65 -3.16
C SER A 205 -14.29 -17.52 -2.07
N ASP A 206 -13.13 -17.04 -2.47
CA ASP A 206 -12.03 -16.70 -1.58
C ASP A 206 -11.79 -15.20 -1.72
N VAL A 207 -11.54 -14.57 -0.57
CA VAL A 207 -11.58 -13.13 -0.33
C VAL A 207 -10.15 -12.67 -0.08
N THR A 208 -9.66 -11.68 -0.84
CA THR A 208 -8.39 -11.02 -0.49
C THR A 208 -8.65 -9.73 0.27
N MET A 209 -8.26 -9.74 1.54
CA MET A 209 -7.96 -8.56 2.36
C MET A 209 -6.45 -8.39 2.44
N SER A 210 -5.99 -7.15 2.33
CA SER A 210 -4.81 -6.72 3.08
C SER A 210 -4.85 -5.22 3.29
N SER A 211 -4.99 -4.82 4.55
CA SER A 211 -4.51 -3.55 5.08
C SER A 211 -3.27 -3.81 5.94
N SER A 212 -2.36 -2.86 5.86
CA SER A 212 -1.03 -2.81 6.44
C SER A 212 -1.06 -2.41 7.91
N GLU A 213 -0.09 -2.92 8.67
CA GLU A 213 0.31 -2.44 9.99
C GLU A 213 1.45 -1.41 9.85
N GLY A 214 1.40 -0.35 10.66
CA GLY A 214 2.52 0.54 10.93
C GLY A 214 2.57 0.80 12.43
N SER A 215 3.66 0.39 13.09
CA SER A 215 3.84 0.48 14.53
C SER A 215 4.47 1.82 14.95
N SER A 216 4.11 2.32 16.12
CA SER A 216 5.08 2.96 17.02
C SER A 216 4.62 2.78 18.47
N GLY A 217 5.54 2.29 19.31
CA GLY A 217 5.36 2.18 20.76
C GLY A 217 6.18 3.26 21.46
N ILE A 218 5.54 3.95 22.41
CA ILE A 218 6.19 4.70 23.50
C ILE A 218 5.35 4.43 24.75
N GLU A 219 6.01 3.96 25.81
CA GLU A 219 5.43 3.72 27.14
C GLU A 219 5.20 5.03 27.90
N THR A 220 4.09 5.12 28.63
CA THR A 220 3.93 6.08 29.74
C THR A 220 3.23 5.41 30.92
N PRO A 221 3.78 5.52 32.15
CA PRO A 221 3.07 5.21 33.39
C PRO A 221 2.45 6.48 34.03
N TRP A 222 1.40 6.25 34.83
CA TRP A 222 0.80 7.08 35.90
C TRP A 222 -0.64 7.60 35.73
N GLU A 223 -1.41 7.26 36.76
CA GLU A 223 -2.72 7.73 37.20
C GLU A 223 -2.80 9.25 37.41
N LEU A 224 -3.98 9.86 37.19
CA LEU A 224 -4.58 10.85 38.11
C LEU A 224 -6.03 11.21 37.75
N GLN A 225 -6.89 10.91 38.73
CA GLN A 225 -8.07 11.63 39.23
C GLN A 225 -8.85 12.63 38.36
N ILE A 226 -10.13 12.30 38.28
CA ILE A 226 -11.32 13.14 38.12
C ILE A 226 -11.33 14.33 39.11
N LYS A 227 -11.65 15.52 38.58
CA LYS A 227 -12.54 16.55 39.17
C LYS A 227 -12.84 17.59 38.08
N ASP A 228 -14.06 17.58 37.55
CA ASP A 228 -15.14 18.52 37.89
C ASP A 228 -14.77 19.98 37.60
N ASP A 229 -15.34 20.54 36.54
CA ASP A 229 -16.03 21.82 36.64
C ASP A 229 -17.09 21.97 35.54
N ASP A 230 -18.27 22.32 36.03
CA ASP A 230 -19.54 22.63 35.39
C ASP A 230 -19.45 23.89 34.52
N ILE A 231 -20.16 23.92 33.38
CA ILE A 231 -20.85 25.10 32.83
C ILE A 231 -21.93 24.60 31.85
N HIS A 232 -23.18 24.68 32.31
CA HIS A 232 -24.37 24.74 31.49
C HIS A 232 -24.34 25.95 30.52
N ARG A 233 -24.62 25.72 29.23
CA ARG A 233 -25.28 26.73 28.38
C ARG A 233 -26.15 26.09 27.31
N GLU A 234 -27.45 26.16 27.54
CA GLU A 234 -28.50 25.89 26.55
C GLU A 234 -28.45 26.91 25.40
N ALA A 235 -28.62 26.42 24.18
CA ALA A 235 -29.22 27.18 23.08
C ALA A 235 -30.08 26.23 22.23
N LYS A 236 -31.39 26.39 22.32
CA LYS A 236 -32.38 25.84 21.40
C LYS A 236 -32.32 26.58 20.07
N CYS A 237 -32.43 25.85 18.96
CA CYS A 237 -33.44 26.15 17.93
C CYS A 237 -33.67 24.96 16.99
N ASP A 238 -34.94 24.71 16.76
CA ASP A 238 -35.56 23.62 16.00
C ASP A 238 -35.31 23.71 14.48
N VAL A 239 -35.09 22.56 13.84
CA VAL A 239 -35.56 22.28 12.48
C VAL A 239 -36.01 20.81 12.42
N ALA A 240 -37.31 20.61 12.20
CA ALA A 240 -37.95 19.32 12.05
C ALA A 240 -37.70 18.72 10.65
N THR A 241 -37.54 17.39 10.58
CA THR A 241 -37.80 16.58 9.38
C THR A 241 -38.73 15.43 9.78
N PRO A 242 -39.82 15.16 9.03
CA PRO A 242 -40.89 14.27 9.45
C PRO A 242 -40.62 12.85 8.95
N MET A 243 -40.16 11.95 9.82
CA MET A 243 -40.28 10.51 9.55
C MET A 243 -40.16 9.68 10.83
N LEU A 244 -41.01 9.93 11.82
CA LEU A 244 -41.11 9.03 12.97
C LEU A 244 -42.52 9.01 13.57
N GLU A 245 -43.53 8.84 12.73
CA GLU A 245 -44.92 8.99 13.15
C GLU A 245 -45.78 7.83 12.62
N GLU A 246 -45.49 6.61 13.06
CA GLU A 246 -46.50 5.54 12.92
C GLU A 246 -46.46 4.42 13.98
N HIS A 247 -45.47 4.36 14.88
CA HIS A 247 -45.40 3.30 15.89
C HIS A 247 -45.74 3.72 17.34
N ARG A 248 -46.07 4.99 17.59
CA ARG A 248 -46.32 5.49 18.95
C ARG A 248 -47.80 5.59 19.34
N ARG A 249 -48.74 5.27 18.45
CA ARG A 249 -50.19 5.45 18.72
C ARG A 249 -50.91 4.29 19.43
N SER A 250 -50.23 3.18 19.71
CA SER A 250 -50.88 1.99 20.29
C SER A 250 -50.85 1.92 21.82
N TRP A 251 -50.09 2.79 22.51
CA TRP A 251 -49.84 2.68 23.96
C TRP A 251 -50.50 3.78 24.81
N GLU A 252 -51.29 4.67 24.20
CA GLU A 252 -51.87 5.83 24.90
C GLU A 252 -53.25 5.58 25.54
N TRP A 253 -53.80 4.36 25.46
CA TRP A 253 -55.13 4.03 26.03
C TRP A 253 -55.14 3.44 27.45
N LEU A 254 -53.99 3.32 28.12
CA LEU A 254 -53.93 2.79 29.49
C LEU A 254 -53.37 3.76 30.55
N ALA A 255 -52.94 4.97 30.16
CA ALA A 255 -52.26 5.90 31.08
C ALA A 255 -53.17 6.98 31.69
N ASN A 256 -54.46 7.03 31.36
CA ASN A 256 -55.35 8.11 31.81
C ASN A 256 -56.49 7.59 32.70
N SER A 257 -56.17 7.29 33.96
CA SER A 257 -57.08 7.57 35.08
C SER A 257 -56.24 7.80 36.35
N ALA A 258 -56.27 9.04 36.81
CA ALA A 258 -55.45 9.65 37.84
C ALA A 258 -55.46 8.93 39.20
N LEU A 259 -54.33 9.00 39.90
CA LEU A 259 -54.34 9.13 41.36
C LEU A 259 -53.37 10.22 41.76
N GLU A 260 -53.95 11.38 42.08
CA GLU A 260 -53.30 12.45 42.82
C GLU A 260 -52.87 11.93 44.19
N ALA A 261 -51.66 12.31 44.59
CA ALA A 261 -51.20 12.23 45.95
C ALA A 261 -52.00 13.24 46.79
N SER A 262 -52.87 12.74 47.66
CA SER A 262 -53.46 13.52 48.75
C SER A 262 -53.38 12.72 50.03
N THR A 263 -52.59 13.25 50.95
CA THR A 263 -52.46 12.88 52.36
C THR A 263 -53.77 13.17 53.09
N ASP A 264 -54.41 12.17 53.71
CA ASP A 264 -54.62 12.14 55.17
C ASP A 264 -55.33 10.84 55.62
N ASP A 265 -55.25 10.65 56.92
CA ASP A 265 -55.65 9.59 57.84
C ASP A 265 -57.07 9.00 57.73
N SER A 266 -57.19 7.81 58.35
CA SER A 266 -58.39 7.18 58.94
C SER A 266 -59.13 6.03 58.25
N SER A 267 -59.58 5.14 59.14
CA SER A 267 -59.95 3.73 59.02
C SER A 267 -61.35 3.41 58.45
N SER A 268 -61.47 2.23 57.79
CA SER A 268 -62.51 1.18 57.97
C SER A 268 -63.07 0.52 56.67
N THR A 269 -62.80 -0.79 56.52
CA THR A 269 -63.66 -1.90 55.96
C THR A 269 -64.26 -1.82 54.53
N PRO A 270 -64.75 -2.94 53.93
CA PRO A 270 -64.30 -3.42 52.63
C PRO A 270 -65.25 -3.10 51.47
N ARG A 271 -64.65 -2.82 50.31
CA ARG A 271 -65.32 -2.43 49.07
C ARG A 271 -65.84 -3.64 48.28
N GLU A 272 -66.87 -4.29 48.79
CA GLU A 272 -67.59 -5.39 48.10
C GLU A 272 -69.04 -5.02 47.73
N ALA A 273 -69.47 -3.78 47.97
CA ALA A 273 -70.87 -3.37 47.78
C ALA A 273 -71.19 -2.60 46.47
N PHE A 274 -70.25 -2.36 45.56
CA PHE A 274 -70.47 -1.46 44.42
C PHE A 274 -70.76 -2.10 43.05
N LEU A 275 -70.88 -3.42 42.94
CA LEU A 275 -71.27 -4.07 41.66
C LEU A 275 -72.77 -4.43 41.57
N MET A 276 -73.56 -4.20 42.61
CA MET A 276 -74.98 -4.58 42.62
C MET A 276 -75.96 -3.43 42.38
N GLN A 277 -75.46 -2.27 41.93
CA GLN A 277 -76.30 -1.06 41.81
C GLN A 277 -76.10 -0.35 40.47
N GLN A 278 -76.26 -1.09 39.36
CA GLN A 278 -76.53 -0.52 38.04
C GLN A 278 -76.99 -1.61 37.05
N SER A 279 -78.26 -2.03 37.14
CA SER A 279 -79.24 -1.95 36.04
C SER A 279 -80.53 -2.69 36.43
N GLU A 280 -81.66 -2.00 36.28
CA GLU A 280 -82.98 -2.64 36.18
C GLU A 280 -83.22 -3.03 34.71
N ASP A 281 -82.28 -3.76 34.09
CA ASP A 281 -82.50 -4.32 32.76
C ASP A 281 -83.04 -5.75 32.87
N ALA A 282 -84.01 -6.10 32.04
CA ALA A 282 -84.57 -7.45 31.96
C ALA A 282 -83.43 -8.48 31.81
N PRO A 283 -83.53 -9.67 32.45
CA PRO A 283 -82.45 -10.66 32.47
C PRO A 283 -81.94 -11.07 31.07
N ASP A 284 -82.80 -10.98 30.05
CA ASP A 284 -82.43 -11.27 28.66
C ASP A 284 -81.43 -10.26 28.07
N ILE A 285 -81.46 -8.98 28.46
CA ILE A 285 -80.56 -7.93 27.96
C ILE A 285 -79.14 -8.15 28.49
N VAL A 286 -79.01 -8.52 29.77
CA VAL A 286 -77.72 -8.84 30.39
C VAL A 286 -77.11 -10.10 29.78
N ILE A 287 -77.93 -11.12 29.51
CA ILE A 287 -77.49 -12.35 28.85
C ILE A 287 -77.02 -12.06 27.41
N GLU A 288 -77.74 -11.22 26.67
CA GLU A 288 -77.37 -10.84 25.30
C GLU A 288 -76.06 -10.04 25.27
N LYS A 289 -75.87 -9.12 26.21
CA LYS A 289 -74.61 -8.38 26.38
C LYS A 289 -73.43 -9.29 26.75
N LEU A 290 -73.62 -10.23 27.67
CA LEU A 290 -72.59 -11.21 28.01
C LEU A 290 -72.25 -12.13 26.81
N LYS A 291 -73.23 -12.46 25.96
CA LYS A 291 -72.99 -13.21 24.72
C LYS A 291 -72.19 -12.38 23.71
N SER A 292 -72.48 -11.08 23.55
CA SER A 292 -71.70 -10.22 22.68
C SER A 292 -70.27 -10.02 23.17
N ASP A 293 -70.08 -9.88 24.48
CA ASP A 293 -68.76 -9.72 25.10
C ASP A 293 -67.93 -11.01 24.98
N LEU A 294 -68.56 -12.18 25.19
CA LEU A 294 -67.92 -13.48 24.98
C LEU A 294 -67.54 -13.69 23.51
N ALA A 295 -68.36 -13.25 22.56
CA ALA A 295 -68.05 -13.30 21.14
C ALA A 295 -66.94 -12.31 20.73
N ALA A 296 -66.84 -11.15 21.39
CA ALA A 296 -65.75 -10.19 21.19
C ALA A 296 -64.42 -10.72 21.76
N LEU A 297 -64.43 -11.28 22.96
CA LEU A 297 -63.27 -11.92 23.59
C LEU A 297 -62.80 -13.14 22.80
N SER A 298 -63.72 -13.94 22.25
CA SER A 298 -63.37 -15.07 21.37
C SER A 298 -62.63 -14.59 20.11
N ARG A 299 -63.14 -13.53 19.45
CA ARG A 299 -62.47 -12.94 18.29
C ARG A 299 -61.10 -12.34 18.65
N GLN A 300 -60.98 -11.70 19.81
CA GLN A 300 -59.70 -11.19 20.29
C GLN A 300 -58.69 -12.33 20.54
N ALA A 301 -59.13 -13.44 21.13
CA ALA A 301 -58.28 -14.62 21.34
C ALA A 301 -57.81 -15.24 20.00
N GLU A 302 -58.68 -15.28 18.99
CA GLU A 302 -58.32 -15.74 17.63
C GLU A 302 -57.28 -14.83 16.98
N LEU A 303 -57.40 -13.50 17.12
CA LEU A 303 -56.42 -12.54 16.60
C LEU A 303 -55.07 -12.68 17.31
N SER A 304 -55.06 -12.80 18.64
CA SER A 304 -53.82 -13.01 19.40
C SER A 304 -53.15 -14.35 19.07
N GLU A 305 -53.91 -15.41 18.78
CA GLU A 305 -53.36 -16.68 18.32
C GLU A 305 -52.70 -16.53 16.93
N LEU A 306 -53.30 -15.76 16.01
CA LEU A 306 -52.71 -15.47 14.70
C LEU A 306 -51.40 -14.67 14.81
N GLU A 307 -51.36 -13.68 15.70
CA GLU A 307 -50.15 -12.90 16.00
C GLU A 307 -49.05 -13.79 16.57
N LEU A 308 -49.39 -14.66 17.53
CA LEU A 308 -48.45 -15.65 18.08
C LEU A 308 -47.92 -16.60 17.01
N GLN A 309 -48.76 -17.06 16.08
CA GLN A 309 -48.31 -17.89 14.96
C GLN A 309 -47.35 -17.14 14.03
N THR A 310 -47.58 -15.85 13.82
CA THR A 310 -46.71 -15.00 12.99
C THR A 310 -45.35 -14.77 13.67
N LEU A 311 -45.35 -14.48 14.97
CA LEU A 311 -44.12 -14.34 15.75
C LEU A 311 -43.34 -15.66 15.81
N ARG A 312 -44.01 -16.80 16.00
CA ARG A 312 -43.37 -18.13 15.93
C ARG A 312 -42.69 -18.36 14.58
N LYS A 313 -43.34 -17.99 13.46
CA LYS A 313 -42.73 -18.08 12.12
C LYS A 313 -41.51 -17.16 11.98
N GLN A 314 -41.57 -15.96 12.55
CA GLN A 314 -40.45 -15.02 12.51
C GLN A 314 -39.26 -15.52 13.34
N ILE A 315 -39.51 -16.07 14.52
CA ILE A 315 -38.48 -16.70 15.36
C ILE A 315 -37.80 -17.86 14.62
N VAL A 316 -38.55 -18.69 13.92
CA VAL A 316 -37.98 -19.80 13.12
C VAL A 316 -37.10 -19.27 11.98
N LYS A 317 -37.52 -18.19 11.30
CA LYS A 317 -36.72 -17.57 10.23
C LYS A 317 -35.42 -16.96 10.76
N GLU A 318 -35.48 -16.21 11.86
CA GLU A 318 -34.29 -15.63 12.49
C GLU A 318 -33.38 -16.71 13.10
N SER A 319 -33.94 -17.78 13.67
CA SER A 319 -33.16 -18.92 14.15
C SER A 319 -32.41 -19.60 13.01
N LYS A 320 -33.05 -19.79 11.85
CA LYS A 320 -32.40 -20.34 10.66
C LYS A 320 -31.29 -19.42 10.15
N ARG A 321 -31.55 -18.12 10.04
CA ARG A 321 -30.54 -17.11 9.67
C ARG A 321 -29.36 -17.10 10.64
N GLY A 322 -29.62 -17.22 11.95
CA GLY A 322 -28.58 -17.34 12.97
C GLY A 322 -27.73 -18.60 12.81
N GLN A 323 -28.35 -19.73 12.44
CA GLN A 323 -27.62 -20.96 12.13
C GLN A 323 -26.78 -20.85 10.84
N ASP A 324 -27.30 -20.18 9.80
CA ASP A 324 -26.58 -19.92 8.55
C ASP A 324 -25.33 -19.06 8.83
N LEU A 325 -25.49 -17.95 9.55
CA LEU A 325 -24.39 -17.08 9.98
C LEU A 325 -23.40 -17.83 10.89
N GLY A 326 -23.90 -18.68 11.79
CA GLY A 326 -23.06 -19.51 12.65
C GLY A 326 -22.15 -20.46 11.85
N ARG A 327 -22.64 -21.04 10.74
CA ARG A 327 -21.83 -21.85 9.84
C ARG A 327 -20.77 -21.02 9.12
N GLU A 328 -21.14 -19.85 8.61
CA GLU A 328 -20.21 -18.93 7.95
C GLU A 328 -19.07 -18.51 8.88
N ILE A 329 -19.37 -18.20 10.14
CA ILE A 329 -18.35 -17.88 11.15
C ILE A 329 -17.39 -19.05 11.38
N VAL A 330 -17.87 -20.30 11.35
CA VAL A 330 -16.99 -21.47 11.47
C VAL A 330 -16.05 -21.58 10.26
N CYS A 331 -16.57 -21.44 9.04
CA CYS A 331 -15.75 -21.44 7.82
C CYS A 331 -14.69 -20.32 7.84
N LEU A 332 -15.08 -19.09 8.18
CA LEU A 332 -14.15 -17.96 8.27
C LEU A 332 -13.08 -18.17 9.36
N LYS A 333 -13.41 -18.83 10.47
CA LYS A 333 -12.42 -19.18 11.50
C LYS A 333 -11.39 -20.17 10.98
N GLU A 334 -11.83 -21.19 10.23
CA GLU A 334 -10.95 -22.19 9.60
C GLU A 334 -10.03 -21.54 8.56
N GLU A 335 -10.54 -20.65 7.71
CA GLU A 335 -9.75 -19.87 6.75
C GLU A 335 -8.71 -18.99 7.45
N ARG A 336 -9.10 -18.28 8.51
CA ARG A 336 -8.20 -17.47 9.33
C ARG A 336 -7.09 -18.31 9.95
N ASP A 337 -7.42 -19.51 10.45
CA ASP A 337 -6.42 -20.41 11.04
C ASP A 337 -5.48 -21.00 9.97
N ALA A 338 -5.97 -21.29 8.77
CA ALA A 338 -5.14 -21.70 7.63
C ALA A 338 -4.17 -20.58 7.19
N LEU A 339 -4.67 -19.35 7.04
CA LEU A 339 -3.86 -18.18 6.67
C LEU A 339 -2.81 -17.86 7.74
N LYS A 340 -3.17 -18.03 9.02
CA LYS A 340 -2.23 -17.90 10.13
C LYS A 340 -1.09 -18.92 10.02
N GLY A 341 -1.40 -20.18 9.70
CA GLY A 341 -0.38 -21.21 9.46
C GLY A 341 0.54 -20.90 8.29
N GLU A 342 0.01 -20.33 7.20
CA GLU A 342 0.81 -19.87 6.06
C GLU A 342 1.71 -18.68 6.43
N CYS A 343 1.22 -17.71 7.19
CA CYS A 343 2.01 -16.60 7.71
C CYS A 343 3.18 -17.09 8.57
N GLU A 344 2.95 -18.07 9.44
CA GLU A 344 4.00 -18.66 10.29
C GLU A 344 5.07 -19.37 9.44
N ARG A 345 4.66 -20.07 8.37
CA ARG A 345 5.58 -20.71 7.41
C ARG A 345 6.40 -19.69 6.63
N LEU A 346 5.79 -18.59 6.17
CA LEU A 346 6.52 -17.50 5.49
C LEU A 346 7.50 -16.79 6.43
N LYS A 347 7.11 -16.53 7.67
CA LYS A 347 8.02 -16.00 8.71
C LYS A 347 9.19 -16.94 8.97
N ALA A 348 8.94 -18.26 9.00
CA ALA A 348 10.00 -19.26 9.15
C ALA A 348 10.94 -19.30 7.94
N PHE A 349 10.43 -19.10 6.72
CA PHE A 349 11.22 -19.00 5.50
C PHE A 349 12.08 -17.73 5.47
N GLN A 350 11.50 -16.57 5.77
CA GLN A 350 12.22 -15.29 5.85
C GLN A 350 13.40 -15.33 6.83
N ARG A 351 13.22 -15.96 8.00
CA ARG A 351 14.30 -16.16 8.97
C ARG A 351 15.46 -17.00 8.43
N ARG A 352 15.23 -17.87 7.44
CA ARG A 352 16.29 -18.65 6.78
C ARG A 352 17.04 -17.81 5.73
N THR A 353 16.36 -16.89 5.06
CA THR A 353 16.93 -16.05 3.99
C THR A 353 17.74 -14.86 4.52
N ASP A 354 17.35 -14.26 5.65
CA ASP A 354 18.00 -13.04 6.18
C ASP A 354 19.27 -13.31 7.02
N GLY A 355 19.66 -14.57 7.24
CA GLY A 355 20.59 -14.92 8.31
C GLY A 355 22.07 -15.07 7.94
N VAL A 356 22.39 -15.73 6.82
CA VAL A 356 23.72 -16.33 6.66
C VAL A 356 24.46 -15.81 5.43
N GLU A 357 23.81 -15.72 4.28
CA GLU A 357 24.47 -15.42 3.01
C GLU A 357 24.70 -13.92 2.82
N THR A 358 23.68 -13.10 3.10
CA THR A 358 23.78 -11.63 3.00
C THR A 358 24.75 -11.04 4.02
N ARG A 359 24.85 -11.62 5.23
CA ARG A 359 25.80 -11.17 6.26
C ARG A 359 27.24 -11.52 5.91
N ALA A 360 27.48 -12.69 5.32
CA ALA A 360 28.81 -13.10 4.87
C ALA A 360 29.34 -12.20 3.75
N ILE A 361 28.51 -11.89 2.75
CA ILE A 361 28.88 -11.02 1.63
C ILE A 361 29.18 -9.59 2.11
N VAL A 362 28.40 -9.06 3.06
CA VAL A 362 28.65 -7.72 3.62
C VAL A 362 29.96 -7.67 4.41
N GLU A 363 30.31 -8.74 5.11
CA GLU A 363 31.56 -8.80 5.88
C GLU A 363 32.79 -8.96 4.95
N GLU A 364 32.66 -9.71 3.86
CA GLU A 364 33.68 -9.83 2.82
C GLU A 364 33.95 -8.47 2.13
N LEU A 365 32.90 -7.76 1.70
CA LEU A 365 33.03 -6.42 1.11
C LEU A 365 33.67 -5.39 2.08
N ARG A 366 33.41 -5.53 3.39
CA ARG A 366 34.07 -4.69 4.40
C ARG A 366 35.57 -4.96 4.50
N GLN A 367 35.97 -6.23 4.44
CA GLN A 367 37.39 -6.60 4.48
C GLN A 367 38.13 -6.09 3.23
N GLU A 368 37.53 -6.23 2.05
CA GLU A 368 38.10 -5.68 0.80
C GLU A 368 38.23 -4.16 0.85
N LEU A 369 37.21 -3.46 1.34
CA LEU A 369 37.24 -2.01 1.49
C LEU A 369 38.38 -1.56 2.43
N ASN A 370 38.60 -2.29 3.52
CA ASN A 370 39.68 -1.99 4.45
C ASN A 370 41.06 -2.26 3.84
N HIS A 371 41.22 -3.35 3.11
CA HIS A 371 42.46 -3.63 2.38
C HIS A 371 42.79 -2.55 1.34
N ALA A 372 41.78 -2.07 0.60
CA ALA A 372 41.94 -0.99 -0.37
C ALA A 372 42.31 0.36 0.31
N LYS A 373 41.78 0.63 1.50
CA LYS A 373 42.16 1.82 2.30
C LYS A 373 43.61 1.73 2.75
N GLU A 374 44.06 0.57 3.21
CA GLU A 374 45.44 0.33 3.63
C GLU A 374 46.42 0.48 2.46
N MET A 375 46.10 -0.11 1.30
CA MET A 375 46.90 0.06 0.08
C MET A 375 47.00 1.53 -0.34
N ASN A 376 45.89 2.27 -0.29
CA ASN A 376 45.89 3.72 -0.56
C ASN A 376 46.74 4.51 0.43
N ALA A 377 46.72 4.16 1.72
CA ALA A 377 47.58 4.80 2.72
C ALA A 377 49.06 4.54 2.40
N ASN A 378 49.42 3.31 2.04
CA ASN A 378 50.79 2.95 1.64
C ASN A 378 51.24 3.69 0.39
N LEU A 379 50.39 3.80 -0.64
CA LEU A 379 50.69 4.57 -1.85
C LEU A 379 50.89 6.07 -1.55
N ARG A 380 50.09 6.66 -0.65
CA ARG A 380 50.29 8.05 -0.22
C ARG A 380 51.64 8.24 0.48
N ILE A 381 52.04 7.29 1.34
CA ILE A 381 53.35 7.33 2.00
C ILE A 381 54.49 7.22 0.98
N GLN A 382 54.36 6.34 -0.02
CA GLN A 382 55.35 6.23 -1.10
C GLN A 382 55.45 7.53 -1.90
N LEU A 383 54.31 8.13 -2.27
CA LEU A 383 54.27 9.40 -2.98
C LEU A 383 54.97 10.50 -2.17
N GLN A 384 54.66 10.60 -0.88
CA GLN A 384 55.29 11.58 0.00
C GLN A 384 56.82 11.39 0.06
N LYS A 385 57.29 10.15 0.23
CA LYS A 385 58.74 9.85 0.22
C LYS A 385 59.40 10.23 -1.11
N THR A 386 58.73 9.99 -2.25
CA THR A 386 59.27 10.39 -3.55
C THR A 386 59.30 11.92 -3.71
N GLN A 387 58.30 12.62 -3.18
CA GLN A 387 58.27 14.08 -3.19
C GLN A 387 59.38 14.68 -2.32
N GLU A 388 59.61 14.11 -1.13
CA GLU A 388 60.69 14.50 -0.23
C GLU A 388 62.07 14.24 -0.88
N SER A 389 62.30 13.06 -1.45
CA SER A 389 63.55 12.75 -2.17
C SER A 389 63.77 13.66 -3.39
N ASN A 390 62.72 13.99 -4.14
CA ASN A 390 62.80 14.97 -5.24
C ASN A 390 63.15 16.37 -4.71
N SER A 391 62.62 16.76 -3.55
CA SER A 391 62.95 18.05 -2.95
C SER A 391 64.42 18.12 -2.50
N GLU A 392 64.95 17.04 -1.92
CA GLU A 392 66.38 16.92 -1.57
C GLU A 392 67.26 16.97 -2.82
N LEU A 393 66.84 16.30 -3.91
CA LEU A 393 67.56 16.35 -5.19
C LEU A 393 67.59 17.76 -5.77
N ILE A 394 66.48 18.50 -5.72
CA ILE A 394 66.42 19.90 -6.18
C ILE A 394 67.38 20.77 -5.36
N LEU A 395 67.41 20.60 -4.03
CA LEU A 395 68.33 21.33 -3.17
C LEU A 395 69.79 21.00 -3.49
N ALA A 396 70.12 19.72 -3.70
CA ALA A 396 71.48 19.31 -4.08
C ALA A 396 71.91 19.86 -5.45
N VAL A 397 70.98 19.92 -6.42
CA VAL A 397 71.24 20.54 -7.73
C VAL A 397 71.45 22.05 -7.57
N GLN A 398 70.65 22.73 -6.75
CA GLN A 398 70.81 24.16 -6.47
C GLN A 398 72.16 24.46 -5.81
N GLU A 399 72.61 23.64 -4.84
CA GLU A 399 73.95 23.78 -4.24
C GLU A 399 75.06 23.55 -5.27
N LEU A 400 74.91 22.59 -6.19
CA LEU A 400 75.86 22.37 -7.28
C LEU A 400 75.90 23.56 -8.26
N ASP A 401 74.75 24.12 -8.62
CA ASP A 401 74.66 25.31 -9.46
C ASP A 401 75.31 26.53 -8.77
N GLU A 402 75.08 26.73 -7.47
CA GLU A 402 75.73 27.81 -6.70
C GLU A 402 77.25 27.64 -6.64
N MET A 403 77.75 26.42 -6.43
CA MET A 403 79.19 26.13 -6.50
C MET A 403 79.77 26.34 -7.91
N LEU A 404 79.01 26.03 -8.96
CA LEU A 404 79.41 26.27 -10.35
C LEU A 404 79.44 27.77 -10.66
N GLU A 405 78.45 28.54 -10.23
CA GLU A 405 78.43 29.99 -10.35
C GLU A 405 79.59 30.63 -9.58
N GLN A 406 79.84 30.18 -8.34
CA GLN A 406 80.97 30.65 -7.55
C GLN A 406 82.31 30.32 -8.24
N LYS A 407 82.45 29.12 -8.82
CA LYS A 407 83.64 28.74 -9.61
C LYS A 407 83.78 29.58 -10.87
N ASN A 408 82.71 29.83 -11.60
CA ASN A 408 82.72 30.70 -12.78
C ASN A 408 83.09 32.15 -12.39
N GLN A 409 82.64 32.62 -11.22
CA GLN A 409 83.01 33.93 -10.67
C GLN A 409 84.48 33.97 -10.22
N GLU A 410 85.02 32.90 -9.64
CA GLU A 410 86.46 32.78 -9.35
C GLU A 410 87.31 32.76 -10.62
N MET A 411 86.83 32.08 -11.68
CA MET A 411 87.49 32.05 -12.99
C MET A 411 87.47 33.43 -13.68
N SER A 412 86.38 34.17 -13.57
CA SER A 412 86.31 35.55 -14.10
C SER A 412 87.11 36.56 -13.25
N ASN A 413 87.19 36.35 -11.93
CA ASN A 413 88.02 37.16 -11.03
C ASN A 413 89.53 36.85 -11.15
N SER A 414 89.91 35.60 -11.44
CA SER A 414 91.30 35.25 -11.79
C SER A 414 91.69 35.66 -13.21
N SER A 415 90.71 35.88 -14.10
CA SER A 415 90.90 36.45 -15.43
C SER A 415 91.04 38.00 -15.44
N SER A 416 90.70 38.70 -14.35
CA SER A 416 90.76 40.18 -14.28
C SER A 416 91.98 40.71 -13.49
N GLY A 417 92.98 39.86 -13.28
CA GLY A 417 94.19 40.15 -12.50
C GLY A 417 95.52 40.02 -13.24
N SER A 418 95.65 40.45 -14.50
CA SER A 418 96.95 40.91 -15.02
C SER A 418 96.81 41.99 -16.09
N LEU A 419 97.24 43.20 -15.75
CA LEU A 419 97.56 44.30 -16.67
C LEU A 419 98.58 43.87 -17.73
N ALA A 420 98.33 44.24 -19.00
CA ALA A 420 99.32 44.75 -19.96
C ALA A 420 98.54 45.19 -21.22
N LYS A 421 98.19 46.47 -21.39
CA LYS A 421 98.96 47.46 -22.16
C LYS A 421 100.12 46.91 -23.00
N ASP A 422 100.02 47.24 -24.30
CA ASP A 422 101.08 47.57 -25.25
C ASP A 422 101.83 46.45 -26.00
N VAL A 423 101.79 46.63 -27.32
CA VAL A 423 102.86 46.45 -28.30
C VAL A 423 103.04 45.07 -28.96
N VAL A 424 102.63 45.06 -30.24
CA VAL A 424 103.40 44.67 -31.44
C VAL A 424 104.01 43.27 -31.50
N GLU A 425 103.78 42.69 -32.67
CA GLU A 425 104.60 41.70 -33.36
C GLU A 425 104.54 40.22 -32.94
N LYS A 426 104.27 39.45 -34.00
CA LYS A 426 105.09 38.32 -34.45
C LYS A 426 104.84 37.02 -33.71
N SER A 427 104.25 36.07 -34.45
CA SER A 427 104.83 34.75 -34.64
C SER A 427 104.18 34.08 -35.86
N ARG A 428 104.89 33.84 -36.97
CA ARG A 428 105.76 32.66 -37.24
C ARG A 428 104.88 31.43 -37.57
N GLU A 429 105.00 30.71 -38.69
CA GLU A 429 106.16 30.12 -39.40
C GLU A 429 105.70 29.79 -40.84
N SER A 430 106.49 29.63 -41.91
CA SER A 430 107.79 28.97 -42.22
C SER A 430 107.99 29.14 -43.75
N SER A 431 109.11 28.94 -44.45
CA SER A 431 110.57 28.86 -44.24
C SER A 431 111.13 28.28 -45.56
N ALA A 432 112.12 28.93 -46.20
CA ALA A 432 113.24 28.36 -47.00
C ALA A 432 113.74 29.38 -48.07
N THR A 433 115.01 29.62 -48.40
CA THR A 433 116.32 29.06 -47.97
C THR A 433 117.44 29.83 -48.72
N PHE A 434 118.44 30.32 -47.96
CA PHE A 434 119.90 30.41 -48.17
C PHE A 434 120.64 31.35 -49.16
N GLN A 435 121.72 31.90 -48.60
CA GLN A 435 122.84 32.71 -49.12
C GLN A 435 124.14 31.88 -49.26
N LEU A 436 125.22 32.56 -49.71
CA LEU A 436 126.69 32.28 -49.60
C LEU A 436 127.31 31.62 -50.86
N ASP A 437 128.49 31.97 -51.43
CA ASP A 437 129.72 32.64 -50.94
C ASP A 437 130.62 33.15 -52.12
N ASP A 438 131.68 33.90 -51.75
CA ASP A 438 133.04 34.02 -52.34
C ASP A 438 133.28 34.86 -53.63
N ASP A 439 134.38 35.59 -53.81
CA ASP A 439 135.43 36.14 -52.92
C ASP A 439 136.27 37.12 -53.79
N ASP A 440 136.93 38.07 -53.12
CA ASP A 440 138.03 38.97 -53.47
C ASP A 440 138.44 39.35 -54.92
N ASP A 441 138.68 40.66 -55.04
CA ASP A 441 139.90 41.33 -55.52
C ASP A 441 139.78 42.38 -56.64
N ASP A 442 140.59 43.40 -56.39
CA ASP A 442 141.13 44.46 -57.24
C ASP A 442 140.34 45.74 -57.50
N GLU A 443 140.78 46.76 -56.74
CA GLU A 443 140.70 48.19 -57.00
C GLU A 443 141.21 48.56 -58.41
N GLU A 444 140.42 48.35 -59.45
CA GLU A 444 140.62 49.09 -60.72
C GLU A 444 139.33 49.41 -61.49
N GLN A 445 138.16 48.95 -61.04
CA GLN A 445 136.87 49.29 -61.66
C GLN A 445 136.14 50.47 -60.97
N LYS A 446 136.88 51.29 -60.19
CA LYS A 446 136.42 52.55 -59.59
C LYS A 446 136.30 53.72 -60.59
N ALA A 447 136.52 53.48 -61.88
CA ALA A 447 136.47 54.51 -62.92
C ALA A 447 135.40 54.26 -64.01
N LEU A 448 134.60 53.19 -63.91
CA LEU A 448 133.63 52.83 -64.96
C LEU A 448 132.18 52.58 -64.47
N GLU A 449 131.91 52.52 -63.16
CA GLU A 449 130.53 52.39 -62.62
C GLU A 449 129.89 53.71 -62.16
N GLU A 450 130.63 54.83 -62.17
CA GLU A 450 130.08 56.18 -61.96
C GLU A 450 129.25 56.68 -63.17
N LEU A 451 129.16 55.90 -64.25
CA LEU A 451 128.39 56.21 -65.46
C LEU A 451 127.13 55.35 -65.66
N VAL A 452 126.77 54.45 -64.72
CA VAL A 452 125.56 53.58 -64.82
C VAL A 452 124.52 53.89 -63.73
N LYS A 453 124.74 54.94 -62.94
CA LYS A 453 123.85 55.39 -61.84
C LYS A 453 122.75 56.39 -62.27
N ASP A 454 122.46 56.50 -63.55
CA ASP A 454 121.49 57.49 -64.08
C ASP A 454 120.17 56.88 -64.60
N HIS A 455 119.84 55.63 -64.27
CA HIS A 455 118.55 55.00 -64.64
C HIS A 455 117.76 54.42 -63.44
N SER A 456 117.87 55.03 -62.26
CA SER A 456 117.13 54.62 -61.04
C SER A 456 115.65 54.99 -61.01
N ASP A 457 115.18 55.87 -61.91
CA ASP A 457 113.81 56.41 -61.87
C ASP A 457 112.75 55.41 -62.41
N SER A 458 113.17 54.38 -63.16
CA SER A 458 112.25 53.42 -63.81
C SER A 458 111.75 52.30 -62.86
N LYS A 459 112.53 51.92 -61.85
CA LYS A 459 112.15 50.85 -60.90
C LYS A 459 111.21 51.36 -59.82
N GLU A 460 111.40 52.60 -59.36
CA GLU A 460 110.52 53.28 -58.42
C GLU A 460 109.15 53.58 -59.04
N ALA A 461 109.14 54.00 -60.32
CA ALA A 461 107.90 54.16 -61.08
C ALA A 461 107.09 52.86 -61.18
N TYR A 462 107.74 51.71 -61.41
CA TYR A 462 107.07 50.41 -61.51
C TYR A 462 106.48 49.94 -60.16
N LEU A 463 107.17 50.19 -59.04
CA LEU A 463 106.65 49.88 -57.70
C LEU A 463 105.45 50.75 -57.33
N LEU A 464 105.50 52.05 -57.65
CA LEU A 464 104.35 52.94 -57.48
C LEU A 464 103.18 52.54 -58.37
N GLU A 465 103.43 52.11 -59.60
CA GLU A 465 102.39 51.61 -60.52
C GLU A 465 101.72 50.33 -59.99
N GLN A 466 102.50 49.39 -59.43
CA GLN A 466 101.95 48.20 -58.77
C GLN A 466 101.10 48.57 -57.53
N GLN A 467 101.58 49.50 -56.70
CA GLN A 467 100.83 49.98 -55.53
C GLN A 467 99.52 50.68 -55.94
N ILE A 468 99.54 51.42 -57.04
CA ILE A 468 98.34 52.03 -57.62
C ILE A 468 97.35 50.95 -58.07
N ILE A 469 97.81 49.89 -58.72
CA ILE A 469 96.95 48.77 -59.17
C ILE A 469 96.33 48.04 -57.96
N ASP A 470 97.13 47.75 -56.93
CA ASP A 470 96.66 47.06 -55.73
C ASP A 470 95.62 47.90 -54.98
N LEU A 471 95.86 49.21 -54.81
CA LEU A 471 94.88 50.15 -54.22
C LEU A 471 93.60 50.26 -55.04
N HIS A 472 93.68 50.28 -56.37
CA HIS A 472 92.48 50.25 -57.22
C HIS A 472 91.68 48.95 -57.06
N SER A 473 92.36 47.81 -56.89
CA SER A 473 91.71 46.53 -56.67
C SER A 473 90.99 46.48 -55.31
N GLU A 474 91.60 47.06 -54.26
CA GLU A 474 91.02 47.16 -52.92
C GLU A 474 89.79 48.08 -52.92
N ILE A 475 89.87 49.21 -53.62
CA ILE A 475 88.73 50.12 -53.85
C ILE A 475 87.56 49.39 -54.53
N GLU A 476 87.85 48.53 -55.51
CA GLU A 476 86.81 47.79 -56.22
C GLU A 476 86.18 46.68 -55.35
N ILE A 477 86.93 46.09 -54.42
CA ILE A 477 86.41 45.17 -53.40
C ILE A 477 85.47 45.93 -52.45
N TYR A 478 85.91 47.07 -51.89
CA TYR A 478 85.08 47.86 -50.99
C TYR A 478 83.79 48.36 -51.65
N LYS A 479 83.82 48.68 -52.95
CA LYS A 479 82.58 49.01 -53.68
C LYS A 479 81.60 47.83 -53.72
N ARG A 480 82.07 46.62 -54.06
CA ARG A 480 81.22 45.42 -54.05
C ARG A 480 80.67 45.11 -52.66
N GLU A 481 81.49 45.22 -51.62
CA GLU A 481 81.03 45.02 -50.24
C GLU A 481 80.01 46.07 -49.80
N LYS A 482 80.19 47.33 -50.23
CA LYS A 482 79.23 48.40 -50.01
C LYS A 482 77.90 48.11 -50.73
N ASP A 483 77.94 47.65 -51.98
CA ASP A 483 76.73 47.30 -52.74
C ASP A 483 76.03 46.05 -52.16
N GLU A 484 76.78 45.07 -51.64
CA GLU A 484 76.24 43.90 -50.93
C GLU A 484 75.58 44.30 -49.59
N LEU A 485 76.21 45.19 -48.83
CA LEU A 485 75.62 45.76 -47.61
C LEU A 485 74.35 46.57 -47.91
N GLU A 486 74.33 47.31 -49.02
CA GLU A 486 73.15 48.05 -49.50
C GLU A 486 71.99 47.09 -49.81
N MET A 487 72.24 45.99 -50.54
CA MET A 487 71.24 44.95 -50.78
C MET A 487 70.72 44.29 -49.49
N GLN A 488 71.61 43.97 -48.54
CA GLN A 488 71.20 43.38 -47.26
C GLN A 488 70.34 44.35 -46.43
N MET A 489 70.66 45.63 -46.46
CA MET A 489 69.87 46.68 -45.79
C MET A 489 68.48 46.82 -46.42
N GLU A 490 68.39 46.76 -47.76
CA GLU A 490 67.11 46.78 -48.48
C GLU A 490 66.25 45.53 -48.17
N GLN A 491 66.87 44.33 -48.17
CA GLN A 491 66.19 43.10 -47.81
C GLN A 491 65.65 43.16 -46.37
N LEU A 492 66.46 43.61 -45.42
CA LEU A 492 66.05 43.76 -44.02
C LEU A 492 64.90 44.75 -43.86
N ALA A 493 64.89 45.86 -44.62
CA ALA A 493 63.80 46.82 -44.62
C ALA A 493 62.49 46.21 -45.16
N LEU A 494 62.60 45.34 -46.17
CA LEU A 494 61.46 44.63 -46.75
C LEU A 494 60.89 43.58 -45.78
N ASP A 495 61.75 42.79 -45.15
CA ASP A 495 61.36 41.79 -44.13
C ASP A 495 60.71 42.45 -42.90
N TYR A 496 61.20 43.62 -42.49
CA TYR A 496 60.59 44.41 -41.42
C TYR A 496 59.16 44.84 -41.75
N GLU A 497 58.91 45.30 -42.98
CA GLU A 497 57.55 45.72 -43.39
C GLU A 497 56.60 44.52 -43.53
N ILE A 498 57.07 43.37 -44.02
CA ILE A 498 56.29 42.12 -44.04
C ILE A 498 55.89 41.73 -42.62
N THR A 499 56.86 41.66 -41.70
CA THR A 499 56.62 41.28 -40.30
C THR A 499 55.64 42.24 -39.61
N LYS A 500 55.74 43.54 -39.92
CA LYS A 500 54.84 44.56 -39.40
C LYS A 500 53.40 44.38 -39.90
N GLN A 501 53.22 44.03 -41.18
CA GLN A 501 51.91 43.75 -41.74
C GLN A 501 51.28 42.48 -41.14
N GLU A 502 52.05 41.41 -41.01
CA GLU A 502 51.59 40.16 -40.40
C GLU A 502 51.21 40.35 -38.92
N ASN A 503 51.98 41.14 -38.17
CA ASN A 503 51.64 41.51 -36.79
C ASN A 503 50.33 42.29 -36.70
N HIS A 504 50.07 43.21 -37.64
CA HIS A 504 48.81 43.94 -37.68
C HIS A 504 47.63 43.02 -38.00
N GLU A 505 47.81 42.06 -38.91
CA GLU A 505 46.80 41.06 -39.24
C GLU A 505 46.52 40.11 -38.06
N MET A 506 47.56 39.70 -37.33
CA MET A 506 47.40 38.92 -36.10
C MET A 506 46.66 39.69 -35.01
N LEU A 507 47.01 40.97 -34.78
CA LEU A 507 46.31 41.84 -33.84
C LEU A 507 44.83 41.95 -34.17
N TYR A 508 44.50 42.18 -35.44
CA TYR A 508 43.13 42.27 -35.89
C TYR A 508 42.35 40.96 -35.67
N LYS A 509 42.96 39.81 -35.99
CA LYS A 509 42.35 38.49 -35.74
C LYS A 509 42.15 38.22 -34.25
N LEU A 510 43.11 38.60 -33.42
CA LEU A 510 43.02 38.43 -31.97
C LEU A 510 41.86 39.26 -31.39
N GLU A 511 41.75 40.52 -31.80
CA GLU A 511 40.67 41.42 -31.38
C GLU A 511 39.30 40.89 -31.85
N GLN A 512 39.22 40.37 -33.08
CA GLN A 512 38.00 39.73 -33.59
C GLN A 512 37.60 38.50 -32.77
N ILE A 513 38.55 37.62 -32.43
CA ILE A 513 38.30 36.43 -31.60
C ILE A 513 37.82 36.85 -30.21
N GLN A 514 38.47 37.85 -29.60
CA GLN A 514 38.09 38.35 -28.28
C GLN A 514 36.65 38.91 -28.28
N ILE A 515 36.27 39.68 -29.29
CA ILE A 515 34.90 40.20 -29.43
C ILE A 515 33.91 39.05 -29.64
N GLN A 516 34.23 38.07 -30.48
CA GLN A 516 33.39 36.91 -30.72
C GLN A 516 33.20 36.06 -29.44
N GLU A 517 34.24 35.89 -28.66
CA GLU A 517 34.21 35.11 -27.41
C GLU A 517 33.39 35.84 -26.33
N GLN A 518 33.48 37.16 -26.22
CA GLN A 518 32.62 37.96 -25.33
C GLN A 518 31.13 37.87 -25.72
N LEU A 519 30.83 37.96 -27.02
CA LEU A 519 29.46 37.81 -27.53
C LEU A 519 28.91 36.40 -27.26
N LYS A 520 29.74 35.38 -27.48
CA LYS A 520 29.38 33.99 -27.19
C LYS A 520 29.11 33.79 -25.70
N MET A 521 29.98 34.29 -24.82
CA MET A 521 29.80 34.25 -23.38
C MET A 521 28.50 34.93 -22.95
N GLN A 522 28.16 36.11 -23.50
CA GLN A 522 26.90 36.77 -23.17
C GLN A 522 25.68 35.97 -23.63
N TYR A 523 25.72 35.39 -24.83
CA TYR A 523 24.59 34.63 -25.36
C TYR A 523 24.38 33.32 -24.60
N GLU A 524 25.46 32.63 -24.23
CA GLU A 524 25.43 31.42 -23.41
C GLU A 524 24.97 31.72 -21.98
N CYS A 525 25.42 32.82 -21.36
CA CYS A 525 24.94 33.26 -20.05
C CYS A 525 23.44 33.62 -20.09
N ALA A 526 22.99 34.41 -21.06
CA ALA A 526 21.58 34.80 -21.16
C ALA A 526 20.66 33.59 -21.43
N SER A 527 21.12 32.62 -22.21
CA SER A 527 20.45 31.34 -22.42
C SER A 527 20.36 30.52 -21.13
N SER A 528 21.44 30.48 -20.35
CA SER A 528 21.48 29.79 -19.05
C SER A 528 20.56 30.46 -18.04
N ASP A 529 20.59 31.79 -17.95
CA ASP A 529 19.80 32.58 -17.00
C ASP A 529 18.29 32.41 -17.22
N ALA A 530 17.86 32.32 -18.49
CA ALA A 530 16.47 32.05 -18.82
C ALA A 530 16.03 30.64 -18.35
N ALA A 531 16.88 29.63 -18.54
CA ALA A 531 16.59 28.27 -18.09
C ALA A 531 16.59 28.14 -16.56
N THR A 532 17.51 28.83 -15.86
CA THR A 532 17.52 28.86 -14.40
C THR A 532 16.30 29.58 -13.84
N HIS A 533 15.89 30.70 -14.43
CA HIS A 533 14.68 31.40 -14.00
C HIS A 533 13.41 30.56 -14.23
N GLU A 534 13.34 29.81 -15.34
CA GLU A 534 12.22 28.89 -15.58
C GLU A 534 12.17 27.80 -14.49
N LEU A 535 13.31 27.20 -14.15
CA LEU A 535 13.39 26.21 -13.07
C LEU A 535 13.05 26.80 -11.70
N GLU A 536 13.51 28.01 -11.38
CA GLU A 536 13.15 28.71 -10.15
C GLU A 536 11.64 28.93 -10.04
N THR A 537 10.98 29.36 -11.12
CA THR A 537 9.52 29.51 -11.11
C THR A 537 8.79 28.18 -10.96
N GLN A 538 9.31 27.09 -11.54
CA GLN A 538 8.75 25.75 -11.34
C GLN A 538 8.91 25.30 -9.90
N MET A 539 10.06 25.55 -9.28
CA MET A 539 10.30 25.24 -7.86
C MET A 539 9.36 26.01 -6.95
N GLU A 540 9.19 27.32 -7.17
CA GLU A 540 8.27 28.16 -6.39
C GLU A 540 6.82 27.70 -6.54
N ASN A 541 6.39 27.34 -7.75
CA ASN A 541 5.05 26.80 -7.98
C ASN A 541 4.82 25.47 -7.25
N LEU A 542 5.80 24.56 -7.30
CA LEU A 542 5.73 23.27 -6.59
C LEU A 542 5.73 23.45 -5.07
N GLU A 543 6.51 24.41 -4.56
CA GLU A 543 6.53 24.74 -3.14
C GLU A 543 5.18 25.31 -2.67
N ASN A 544 4.57 26.19 -3.47
CA ASN A 544 3.23 26.70 -3.21
C ASN A 544 2.16 25.60 -3.23
N GLU A 545 2.23 24.66 -4.19
CA GLU A 545 1.32 23.51 -4.25
C GLU A 545 1.51 22.58 -3.04
N LEU A 546 2.76 22.33 -2.63
CA LEU A 546 3.08 21.56 -1.43
C LEU A 546 2.51 22.22 -0.16
N ASN A 547 2.68 23.53 -0.02
CA ASN A 547 2.15 24.29 1.11
C ASN A 547 0.62 24.28 1.14
N GLN A 548 -0.02 24.40 -0.02
CA GLN A 548 -1.48 24.31 -0.14
C GLN A 548 -1.98 22.91 0.25
N ARG A 549 -1.37 21.84 -0.27
CA ARG A 549 -1.65 20.45 0.13
C ARG A 549 -1.45 20.25 1.63
N SER A 550 -0.35 20.77 2.19
CA SER A 550 -0.05 20.68 3.62
C SER A 550 -1.15 21.32 4.47
N LYS A 551 -1.63 22.50 4.07
CA LYS A 551 -2.75 23.18 4.73
C LYS A 551 -4.04 22.36 4.66
N GLU A 552 -4.38 21.84 3.48
CA GLU A 552 -5.54 20.96 3.30
C GLU A 552 -5.45 19.70 4.17
N TYR A 553 -4.25 19.12 4.31
CA TYR A 553 -4.03 18.00 5.22
C TYR A 553 -4.29 18.38 6.68
N VAL A 554 -3.82 19.54 7.14
CA VAL A 554 -4.09 20.03 8.50
C VAL A 554 -5.58 20.26 8.73
N ASP A 555 -6.27 20.89 7.78
CA ASP A 555 -7.71 21.12 7.87
C ASP A 555 -8.49 19.80 7.90
N SER A 556 -8.08 18.82 7.07
CA SER A 556 -8.68 17.48 7.05
C SER A 556 -8.45 16.73 8.35
N LEU A 557 -7.27 16.87 8.97
CA LEU A 557 -6.94 16.26 10.26
C LEU A 557 -7.80 16.85 11.38
N GLY A 558 -8.06 18.17 11.34
CA GLY A 558 -9.00 18.83 12.24
C GLY A 558 -10.42 18.26 12.11
N ALA A 559 -10.91 18.11 10.87
CA ALA A 559 -12.23 17.52 10.62
C ALA A 559 -12.34 16.06 11.08
N ILE A 560 -11.28 15.26 10.90
CA ILE A 560 -11.22 13.87 11.39
C ILE A 560 -11.30 13.86 12.93
N SER A 561 -10.52 14.70 13.61
CA SER A 561 -10.53 14.77 15.08
C SER A 561 -11.91 15.17 15.64
N GLU A 562 -12.60 16.11 14.98
CA GLU A 562 -13.98 16.45 15.35
C GLU A 562 -14.96 15.29 15.17
N LEU A 563 -14.82 14.54 14.06
CA LEU A 563 -15.66 13.36 13.79
C LEU A 563 -15.38 12.23 14.80
N GLU A 564 -14.12 12.00 15.17
CA GLU A 564 -13.74 11.04 16.21
C GLU A 564 -14.34 11.41 17.57
N ALA A 565 -14.30 12.69 17.94
CA ALA A 565 -14.93 13.16 19.18
C ALA A 565 -16.45 12.92 19.18
N ARG A 566 -17.13 13.18 18.05
CA ARG A 566 -18.57 12.89 17.89
C ARG A 566 -18.86 11.40 17.95
N ALA A 567 -18.04 10.57 17.31
CA ALA A 567 -18.20 9.11 17.34
C ALA A 567 -18.06 8.58 18.77
N LYS A 568 -17.06 9.05 19.52
CA LYS A 568 -16.85 8.68 20.92
C LYS A 568 -18.03 9.09 21.81
N SER A 569 -18.54 10.31 21.65
CA SER A 569 -19.72 10.76 22.40
C SER A 569 -20.97 9.92 22.09
N LEU A 570 -21.16 9.49 20.84
CA LEU A 570 -22.26 8.60 20.46
C LEU A 570 -22.09 7.19 21.05
N GLU A 571 -20.87 6.68 21.07
CA GLU A 571 -20.54 5.41 21.70
C GLU A 571 -20.86 5.42 23.20
N ASP A 572 -20.45 6.48 23.92
CA ASP A 572 -20.74 6.66 25.34
C ASP A 572 -22.26 6.73 25.63
N GLU A 573 -23.04 7.41 24.76
CA GLU A 573 -24.50 7.50 24.87
C GLU A 573 -25.16 6.12 24.65
N LEU A 574 -24.71 5.36 23.65
CA LEU A 574 -25.22 4.02 23.38
C LEU A 574 -24.87 3.05 24.51
N GLU A 575 -23.67 3.13 25.07
CA GLU A 575 -23.26 2.31 26.21
C GLU A 575 -24.09 2.65 27.47
N LYS A 576 -24.38 3.93 27.70
CA LYS A 576 -25.27 4.37 28.78
C LYS A 576 -26.69 3.82 28.59
N GLN A 577 -27.23 3.85 27.38
CA GLN A 577 -28.54 3.26 27.08
C GLN A 577 -28.54 1.73 27.31
N ALA A 578 -27.50 1.03 26.84
CA ALA A 578 -27.36 -0.41 27.04
C ALA A 578 -27.35 -0.77 28.54
N ARG A 579 -26.57 -0.04 29.35
CA ARG A 579 -26.56 -0.20 30.82
C ARG A 579 -27.93 0.07 31.45
N GLY A 580 -28.65 1.07 30.95
CA GLY A 580 -30.02 1.36 31.39
C GLY A 580 -30.98 0.20 31.12
N PHE A 581 -30.97 -0.35 29.90
CA PHE A 581 -31.80 -1.49 29.54
C PHE A 581 -31.43 -2.76 30.34
N GLU A 582 -30.14 -2.98 30.61
CA GLU A 582 -29.71 -4.10 31.44
C GLU A 582 -30.26 -3.96 32.88
N ALA A 583 -30.15 -2.78 33.48
CA ALA A 583 -30.71 -2.52 34.80
C ALA A 583 -32.23 -2.72 34.86
N ASP A 584 -32.97 -2.26 33.85
CA ASP A 584 -34.42 -2.45 33.75
C ASP A 584 -34.80 -3.92 33.58
N LEU A 585 -34.07 -4.67 32.75
CA LEU A 585 -34.26 -6.12 32.59
C LEU A 585 -33.99 -6.86 33.91
N GLU A 586 -32.93 -6.48 34.64
CA GLU A 586 -32.66 -7.06 35.95
C GLU A 586 -33.76 -6.72 36.97
N ALA A 587 -34.27 -5.49 36.97
CA ALA A 587 -35.37 -5.10 37.86
C ALA A 587 -36.66 -5.87 37.53
N LEU A 588 -36.98 -6.01 36.24
CA LEU A 588 -38.14 -6.78 35.77
C LEU A 588 -38.02 -8.25 36.14
N THR A 589 -36.84 -8.86 35.94
CA THR A 589 -36.61 -10.27 36.30
C THR A 589 -36.71 -10.49 37.81
N ARG A 590 -36.18 -9.59 38.65
CA ARG A 590 -36.36 -9.64 40.12
C ARG A 590 -37.84 -9.59 40.50
N SER A 591 -38.60 -8.62 39.98
CA SER A 591 -40.04 -8.48 40.25
C SER A 591 -40.84 -9.71 39.80
N LYS A 592 -40.53 -10.25 38.61
CA LYS A 592 -41.14 -11.48 38.10
C LYS A 592 -40.88 -12.67 39.03
N VAL A 593 -39.64 -12.87 39.46
CA VAL A 593 -39.27 -13.95 40.40
C VAL A 593 -40.04 -13.80 41.72
N GLU A 594 -40.13 -12.59 42.27
CA GLU A 594 -40.90 -12.34 43.49
C GLU A 594 -42.40 -12.64 43.32
N GLN A 595 -42.97 -12.29 42.16
CA GLN A 595 -44.36 -12.57 41.83
C GLN A 595 -44.60 -14.08 41.68
N GLU A 596 -43.72 -14.80 41.00
CA GLU A 596 -43.77 -16.26 40.88
C GLU A 596 -43.68 -16.93 42.27
N GLN A 597 -42.76 -16.48 43.12
CA GLN A 597 -42.66 -16.98 44.50
C GLN A 597 -43.91 -16.70 45.34
N ARG A 598 -44.56 -15.54 45.14
CA ARG A 598 -45.85 -15.23 45.80
C ARG A 598 -46.96 -16.16 45.30
N ALA A 599 -47.03 -16.42 43.99
CA ALA A 599 -48.00 -17.32 43.40
C ALA A 599 -47.82 -18.76 43.90
N ILE A 600 -46.59 -19.27 43.94
CA ILE A 600 -46.27 -20.62 44.46
C ILE A 600 -46.74 -20.76 45.91
N ARG A 601 -46.41 -19.80 46.79
CA ARG A 601 -46.86 -19.82 48.20
C ARG A 601 -48.38 -19.82 48.34
N ALA A 602 -49.09 -19.04 47.51
CA ALA A 602 -50.54 -19.02 47.51
C ALA A 602 -51.13 -20.36 47.02
N GLU A 603 -50.55 -20.96 45.98
CA GLU A 603 -50.97 -22.26 45.45
C GLU A 603 -50.75 -23.39 46.47
N GLU A 604 -49.61 -23.40 47.16
CA GLU A 604 -49.32 -24.37 48.22
C GLU A 604 -50.31 -24.25 49.39
N SER A 605 -50.64 -23.02 49.80
CA SER A 605 -51.65 -22.75 50.82
C SER A 605 -53.03 -23.28 50.39
N LEU A 606 -53.41 -23.04 49.13
CA LEU A 606 -54.66 -23.53 48.55
C LEU A 606 -54.69 -25.07 48.49
N LYS A 607 -53.61 -25.72 48.07
CA LYS A 607 -53.48 -27.18 48.06
C LYS A 607 -53.65 -27.76 49.47
N LYS A 608 -53.00 -27.16 50.47
CA LYS A 608 -53.13 -27.56 51.88
C LYS A 608 -54.56 -27.41 52.40
N MET A 609 -55.25 -26.32 52.04
CA MET A 609 -56.64 -26.09 52.39
C MET A 609 -57.57 -27.13 51.73
N ARG A 610 -57.42 -27.35 50.41
CA ARG A 610 -58.20 -28.36 49.67
C ARG A 610 -58.02 -29.75 50.27
N TRP A 611 -56.79 -30.13 50.63
CA TRP A 611 -56.51 -31.40 51.30
C TRP A 611 -57.21 -31.51 52.66
N LYS A 612 -57.15 -30.46 53.49
CA LYS A 612 -57.89 -30.43 54.77
C LYS A 612 -59.41 -30.55 54.57
N ASN A 613 -59.97 -29.85 53.59
CA ASN A 613 -61.39 -29.91 53.28
C ASN A 613 -61.80 -31.30 52.77
N ALA A 614 -60.98 -31.93 51.92
CA ALA A 614 -61.21 -33.30 51.46
C ALA A 614 -61.22 -34.30 52.62
N ASN A 615 -60.23 -34.22 53.52
CA ASN A 615 -60.19 -35.07 54.71
C ASN A 615 -61.39 -34.83 55.64
N MET A 616 -61.85 -33.59 55.78
CA MET A 616 -63.04 -33.28 56.59
C MET A 616 -64.31 -33.83 55.95
N ALA A 617 -64.46 -33.70 54.62
CA ALA A 617 -65.58 -34.26 53.88
C ALA A 617 -65.61 -35.80 53.98
N GLU A 618 -64.45 -36.47 53.90
CA GLU A 618 -64.33 -37.92 54.09
C GLU A 618 -64.79 -38.34 55.50
N ARG A 619 -64.35 -37.65 56.55
CA ARG A 619 -64.79 -37.92 57.93
C ARG A 619 -66.30 -37.75 58.09
N LEU A 620 -66.86 -36.67 57.54
CA LEU A 620 -68.31 -36.44 57.55
C LEU A 620 -69.05 -37.55 56.80
N GLN A 621 -68.54 -37.98 55.64
CA GLN A 621 -69.12 -39.08 54.87
C GLN A 621 -69.10 -40.40 55.67
N ASP A 622 -68.01 -40.68 56.39
CA ASP A 622 -67.91 -41.84 57.27
C ASP A 622 -68.87 -41.78 58.46
N GLU A 623 -69.07 -40.60 59.05
CA GLU A 623 -70.07 -40.38 60.10
C GLU A 623 -71.49 -40.59 59.58
N PHE A 624 -71.83 -40.04 58.40
CA PHE A 624 -73.10 -40.29 57.73
C PHE A 624 -73.31 -41.77 57.44
N ARG A 625 -72.27 -42.48 57.00
CA ARG A 625 -72.32 -43.94 56.76
C ARG A 625 -72.61 -44.70 58.05
N LYS A 626 -71.93 -44.36 59.16
CA LYS A 626 -72.18 -44.96 60.48
C LYS A 626 -73.60 -44.69 60.97
N LEU A 627 -74.06 -43.44 60.89
CA LEU A 627 -75.41 -43.05 61.29
C LEU A 627 -76.47 -43.77 60.44
N SER A 628 -76.24 -43.90 59.13
CA SER A 628 -77.12 -44.65 58.22
C SER A 628 -77.23 -46.12 58.61
N VAL A 629 -76.11 -46.79 58.90
CA VAL A 629 -76.11 -48.19 59.40
C VAL A 629 -76.85 -48.30 60.73
N GLN A 630 -76.62 -47.37 61.66
CA GLN A 630 -77.32 -47.33 62.94
C GLN A 630 -78.83 -47.15 62.76
N MET A 631 -79.25 -46.22 61.90
CA MET A 631 -80.65 -45.96 61.60
C MET A 631 -81.33 -47.15 60.91
N GLN A 632 -80.63 -47.83 60.01
CA GLN A 632 -81.11 -49.06 59.39
C GLN A 632 -81.31 -50.16 60.44
N SER A 633 -80.35 -50.34 61.35
CA SER A 633 -80.44 -51.34 62.43
C SER A 633 -81.59 -51.04 63.41
N THR A 634 -81.79 -49.77 63.80
CA THR A 634 -82.91 -49.38 64.66
C THR A 634 -84.24 -49.50 63.94
N PHE A 635 -84.31 -49.20 62.64
CA PHE A 635 -85.49 -49.42 61.81
C PHE A 635 -85.84 -50.91 61.75
N GLU A 636 -84.89 -51.79 61.44
CA GLU A 636 -85.10 -53.25 61.41
C GLU A 636 -85.52 -53.79 62.79
N ALA A 637 -84.94 -53.27 63.88
CA ALA A 637 -85.35 -53.63 65.24
C ALA A 637 -86.80 -53.19 65.53
N ASN A 638 -87.16 -51.97 65.15
CA ASN A 638 -88.52 -51.44 65.31
C ASN A 638 -89.53 -52.21 64.43
N GLU A 639 -89.16 -52.58 63.21
CA GLU A 639 -89.98 -53.40 62.32
C GLU A 639 -90.22 -54.80 62.92
N LYS A 640 -89.19 -55.43 63.48
CA LYS A 640 -89.34 -56.69 64.24
C LYS A 640 -90.24 -56.55 65.45
N LEU A 641 -90.15 -55.45 66.20
CA LEU A 641 -91.03 -55.19 67.33
C LEU A 641 -92.48 -54.95 66.88
N ALA A 642 -92.69 -54.19 65.80
CA ALA A 642 -94.01 -53.92 65.24
C ALA A 642 -94.68 -55.20 64.71
N THR A 643 -93.93 -56.05 63.99
CA THR A 643 -94.42 -57.36 63.51
C THR A 643 -94.75 -58.30 64.67
N LYS A 644 -93.92 -58.33 65.73
CA LYS A 644 -94.23 -59.08 66.96
C LYS A 644 -95.49 -58.56 67.65
N ALA A 645 -95.63 -57.24 67.83
CA ALA A 645 -96.82 -56.64 68.43
C ALA A 645 -98.08 -56.91 67.61
N MET A 646 -97.99 -56.90 66.27
CA MET A 646 -99.10 -57.30 65.40
C MET A 646 -99.46 -58.79 65.54
N ALA A 647 -98.46 -59.67 65.66
CA ALA A 647 -98.71 -61.10 65.91
C ALA A 647 -99.40 -61.32 67.26
N GLU A 648 -98.92 -60.67 68.33
CA GLU A 648 -99.53 -60.71 69.67
C GLU A 648 -100.96 -60.15 69.66
N ALA A 649 -101.21 -59.03 68.96
CA ALA A 649 -102.55 -58.46 68.81
C ALA A 649 -103.52 -59.40 68.05
N ASN A 650 -103.03 -60.11 67.03
CA ASN A 650 -103.83 -61.11 66.32
C ASN A 650 -104.14 -62.33 67.19
N GLU A 651 -103.19 -62.79 68.01
CA GLU A 651 -103.41 -63.85 69.00
C GLU A 651 -104.48 -63.44 70.02
N LEU A 652 -104.39 -62.23 70.58
CA LEU A 652 -105.40 -61.70 71.49
C LEU A 652 -106.78 -61.56 70.83
N ARG A 653 -106.85 -61.20 69.54
CA ARG A 653 -108.10 -61.18 68.77
C ARG A 653 -108.68 -62.58 68.61
N LEU A 654 -107.85 -63.60 68.35
CA LEU A 654 -108.28 -64.99 68.26
C LEU A 654 -108.83 -65.48 69.60
N GLN A 655 -108.12 -65.22 70.70
CA GLN A 655 -108.58 -65.52 72.05
C GLN A 655 -109.89 -64.83 72.40
N LYS A 656 -110.02 -63.54 72.05
CA LYS A 656 -111.28 -62.79 72.21
C LYS A 656 -112.42 -63.45 71.43
N SER A 657 -112.20 -63.82 70.16
CA SER A 657 -113.21 -64.51 69.34
C SER A 657 -113.63 -65.84 69.96
N HIS A 658 -112.68 -66.60 70.49
CA HIS A 658 -112.96 -67.88 71.16
C HIS A 658 -113.78 -67.69 72.45
N LEU A 659 -113.44 -66.69 73.27
CA LEU A 659 -114.22 -66.32 74.46
C LEU A 659 -115.63 -65.86 74.09
N GLU A 660 -115.78 -65.06 73.04
CA GLU A 660 -117.09 -64.62 72.52
C GLU A 660 -117.93 -65.80 72.00
N GLU A 661 -117.31 -66.81 71.39
CA GLU A 661 -117.99 -68.04 70.96
C GLU A 661 -118.43 -68.90 72.15
N MET A 662 -117.59 -69.06 73.17
CA MET A 662 -117.98 -69.73 74.42
C MET A 662 -119.15 -69.02 75.12
N LEU A 663 -119.19 -67.68 75.10
CA LEU A 663 -120.28 -66.90 75.67
C LEU A 663 -121.61 -67.01 74.88
N ARG A 664 -121.59 -67.35 73.59
CA ARG A 664 -122.80 -67.59 72.77
C ARG A 664 -123.40 -68.99 72.93
N ASN A 665 -122.64 -69.93 73.48
CA ASN A 665 -123.05 -71.32 73.69
C ASN A 665 -123.58 -71.60 75.12
N PHE A 666 -123.69 -70.55 75.94
CA PHE A 666 -124.50 -70.50 77.16
C PHE A 666 -125.83 -69.81 76.85
#